data_AF-A0A959G664-F1
#
_entry.id   AF-A0A959G664-F1
#
_cell.length_a   1.000
_cell.length_b   1.000
_cell.length_c   1.000
_cell.angle_alpha   90.00
_cell.angle_beta   90.00
_cell.angle_gamma   90.00
#
_symmetry.space_group_name_H-M   'P 1'
#
loop_
_entity.id
_entity.type
_entity.pdbx_description
1 polymer ?
#
loop_
_entity_poly.entity_id
_entity_poly.type
_entity_poly.pdbx_seq_one_letter_code
_entity_poly.pdbx_strand_id
1 'polypeptide(L)'
;MGIRKNVKFLTAAEREDFVKACVLMKADIVNPGAPAVDQYSKWDEYVAVHRMIQSGIAPGGVSVNFGHGGSGSFSFLSWHRYFLYLFEKDLQSYVPGVMLHYWDWSDPSSVMTDTFLGPNGNAANNNVIERGYFAFDRPGTGANTTPLPAWYPAGLNGWRMPAMFPSNFVGGLKRRTQNVSLLPSVNDIRTTLGRSNYSSFQNTLESGAGLASGNQMHNGMHGWIGGGTSTANQGHMSSPSVSPFDPFFYLHHCNIDRLWAMWQMDGHQNEYPTMGGDSFHHRNDLMYPWVGGAAGYSTSASIQTAIPMPNYAALGPQRNVDTLDFRAQYDYTYDTIAIIGIGLDRTGSMNGLTPDPMVSGLPDVTKWEAAKRGVSAFLQDCETVQNSGAIYVGAGVRTFRSLAANEFSSVFGAPGWGLVKGGTAFSKANFDAAITTMSPGGGTPLADALLDVKNTIADPPFSRRPADENRYIAMLTDGILTSGSPFSSIPNGSLSNTVIFAMGFGTGLEVDYGTLATMVAKGESVTTSQIFHGENAGTIDKFFTNSLASAIGFTAVFDPVLEMFEGEHTHLSFTATSADDSFLLTVQGMDYSDRNWSFILHGPNGQVLYGDQPGHAHNSHCNHCCEQPNITTSRSNGRLTMVIQRGNTGKECWVGVWTLMVAYRAKYMDKMLMPELGELLIPVSAGPVRGPKYARLLTAVQQRKATRNIFIKSQHGLDFPAVGTNSNERRACNLVMNVYAKTRLKIRPELKNAIIKIGEEMRIDVTKDVLLGNAQVQGGFARLIAPAFPLEKLISKDEVLKLILTNEKSKRYSSKLDIALQLARIEREKKELRFIEDSELKVVAHGDSPLHIHHQKTEVEGVYHIGLIVEGMYYPEAEGAEATGHHHGGGADEKPKGEGEQFSRIFNITAGVGA
;
A
#
# COMPACT_ATOMS: atom_id res chain seq x y z
N MET A 1 -20.49 -5.86 4.00
CA MET A 1 -19.20 -6.24 4.62
C MET A 1 -18.11 -5.37 4.01
N GLY A 2 -16.93 -5.36 4.63
CA GLY A 2 -15.86 -4.38 4.40
C GLY A 2 -14.52 -5.00 4.00
N ILE A 3 -13.43 -4.40 4.46
CA ILE A 3 -12.07 -4.91 4.22
C ILE A 3 -11.58 -5.73 5.42
N ARG A 4 -11.11 -6.96 5.17
CA ARG A 4 -10.29 -7.71 6.12
C ARG A 4 -8.84 -7.24 6.03
N LYS A 5 -8.35 -6.61 7.09
CA LYS A 5 -7.01 -6.01 7.16
C LYS A 5 -6.00 -6.93 7.83
N ASN A 6 -4.72 -6.71 7.58
CA ASN A 6 -3.67 -7.28 8.43
C ASN A 6 -3.79 -6.71 9.85
N VAL A 7 -3.86 -7.58 10.86
CA VAL A 7 -3.99 -7.20 12.27
C VAL A 7 -2.85 -6.31 12.78
N LYS A 8 -1.71 -6.23 12.10
CA LYS A 8 -0.61 -5.31 12.45
C LYS A 8 -0.96 -3.84 12.21
N PHE A 9 -1.88 -3.57 11.28
CA PHE A 9 -2.25 -2.23 10.83
C PHE A 9 -3.66 -1.82 11.25
N LEU A 10 -4.25 -2.54 12.20
CA LEU A 10 -5.50 -2.12 12.81
C LEU A 10 -5.26 -0.93 13.73
N THR A 11 -6.19 0.02 13.67
CA THR A 11 -6.34 1.08 14.67
C THR A 11 -6.67 0.48 16.04
N ALA A 12 -6.47 1.25 17.10
CA ALA A 12 -6.82 0.81 18.46
C ALA A 12 -8.32 0.45 18.58
N ALA A 13 -9.19 1.23 17.93
CA ALA A 13 -10.64 0.98 17.92
C ALA A 13 -10.98 -0.34 17.20
N GLU A 14 -10.43 -0.60 16.02
CA GLU A 14 -10.68 -1.86 15.30
C GLU A 14 -10.19 -3.09 16.09
N ARG A 15 -9.06 -2.98 16.79
CA ARG A 15 -8.57 -4.04 17.69
C ARG A 15 -9.54 -4.30 18.84
N GLU A 16 -9.99 -3.24 19.50
CA GLU A 16 -10.92 -3.32 20.61
C GLU A 16 -12.26 -3.90 20.17
N ASP A 17 -12.82 -3.44 19.04
CA ASP A 17 -14.09 -3.92 18.49
C ASP A 17 -14.04 -5.42 18.15
N PHE A 18 -12.93 -5.89 17.54
CA PHE A 18 -12.72 -7.31 17.28
C PHE A 18 -12.71 -8.13 18.58
N VAL A 19 -11.92 -7.72 19.57
CA VAL A 19 -11.82 -8.46 20.84
C VAL A 19 -13.14 -8.43 21.60
N LYS A 20 -13.80 -7.26 21.66
CA LYS A 20 -15.11 -7.09 22.27
C LYS A 20 -16.13 -8.02 21.63
N ALA A 21 -16.20 -8.10 20.30
CA ALA A 21 -17.12 -9.01 19.62
C ALA A 21 -16.87 -10.49 20.00
N CYS A 22 -15.60 -10.90 20.07
CA CYS A 22 -15.24 -12.27 20.48
C CYS A 22 -15.66 -12.57 21.93
N VAL A 23 -15.42 -11.62 22.85
CA VAL A 23 -15.77 -11.76 24.27
C VAL A 23 -17.29 -11.79 24.47
N LEU A 24 -18.04 -10.92 23.78
CA LEU A 24 -19.50 -10.91 23.82
C LEU A 24 -20.07 -12.23 23.30
N MET A 25 -19.55 -12.74 22.19
CA MET A 25 -19.96 -14.03 21.64
C MET A 25 -19.63 -15.21 22.57
N LYS A 26 -18.52 -15.16 23.32
CA LYS A 26 -18.19 -16.16 24.34
C LYS A 26 -19.10 -16.07 25.57
N ALA A 27 -19.68 -14.91 25.85
CA ALA A 27 -20.62 -14.71 26.95
C ALA A 27 -22.06 -15.09 26.60
N ASP A 28 -22.43 -15.13 25.31
CA ASP A 28 -23.78 -15.48 24.86
C ASP A 28 -24.05 -16.98 24.99
N ILE A 29 -24.92 -17.36 25.92
CA ILE A 29 -25.25 -18.77 26.23
C ILE A 29 -26.43 -19.23 25.36
N VAL A 30 -26.22 -20.28 24.57
CA VAL A 30 -27.22 -20.79 23.61
C VAL A 30 -28.25 -21.72 24.24
N ASN A 31 -28.00 -22.19 25.47
CA ASN A 31 -28.89 -23.04 26.24
C ASN A 31 -29.02 -22.57 27.71
N PRO A 32 -29.58 -21.37 27.95
CA PRO A 32 -29.61 -20.77 29.29
C PRO A 32 -30.41 -21.58 30.33
N GLY A 33 -31.30 -22.48 29.88
CA GLY A 33 -32.06 -23.37 30.76
C GLY A 33 -31.30 -24.59 31.28
N ALA A 34 -30.08 -24.86 30.79
CA ALA A 34 -29.25 -25.97 31.26
C ALA A 34 -28.57 -25.62 32.61
N PRO A 35 -28.15 -26.64 33.40
CA PRO A 35 -27.27 -26.42 34.55
C PRO A 35 -26.00 -25.67 34.14
N ALA A 36 -25.45 -24.83 35.02
CA ALA A 36 -24.30 -23.97 34.70
C ALA A 36 -23.07 -24.73 34.15
N VAL A 37 -22.88 -25.99 34.55
CA VAL A 37 -21.78 -26.86 34.05
C VAL A 37 -21.98 -27.34 32.61
N ASP A 38 -23.21 -27.28 32.11
CA ASP A 38 -23.65 -27.70 30.78
C ASP A 38 -24.16 -26.51 29.95
N GLN A 39 -23.88 -25.29 30.37
CA GLN A 39 -24.15 -24.08 29.58
C GLN A 39 -23.02 -23.86 28.58
N TYR A 40 -23.39 -23.69 27.32
CA TYR A 40 -22.47 -23.52 26.20
C TYR A 40 -22.69 -22.16 25.57
N SER A 41 -21.59 -21.54 25.14
CA SER A 41 -21.66 -20.26 24.46
C SER A 41 -21.84 -20.40 22.95
N LYS A 42 -22.22 -19.31 22.30
CA LYS A 42 -22.22 -19.20 20.84
C LYS A 42 -20.83 -19.47 20.24
N TRP A 43 -19.77 -19.07 20.94
CA TRP A 43 -18.40 -19.43 20.56
C TRP A 43 -18.16 -20.94 20.60
N ASP A 44 -18.64 -21.63 21.63
CA ASP A 44 -18.47 -23.08 21.79
C ASP A 44 -19.22 -23.87 20.70
N GLU A 45 -20.36 -23.36 20.20
CA GLU A 45 -21.04 -23.93 19.02
C GLU A 45 -20.12 -23.96 17.78
N TYR A 46 -19.35 -22.91 17.51
CA TYR A 46 -18.42 -22.88 16.35
C TYR A 46 -17.28 -23.88 16.50
N VAL A 47 -16.74 -24.03 17.72
CA VAL A 47 -15.76 -25.08 18.03
C VAL A 47 -16.38 -26.47 17.79
N ALA A 48 -17.64 -26.66 18.20
CA ALA A 48 -18.38 -27.89 18.01
C ALA A 48 -18.64 -28.23 16.54
N VAL A 49 -19.03 -27.24 15.73
CA VAL A 49 -19.25 -27.40 14.28
C VAL A 49 -17.97 -27.87 13.59
N HIS A 50 -16.83 -27.25 13.89
CA HIS A 50 -15.55 -27.63 13.31
C HIS A 50 -15.08 -29.03 13.75
N ARG A 51 -15.36 -29.43 15.00
CA ARG A 51 -15.13 -30.80 15.48
C ARG A 51 -16.03 -31.81 14.77
N MET A 52 -17.30 -31.44 14.59
CA MET A 52 -18.32 -32.31 14.01
C MET A 52 -18.00 -32.73 12.58
N ILE A 53 -17.54 -31.79 11.74
CA ILE A 53 -17.32 -32.07 10.31
C ILE A 53 -16.18 -33.05 10.04
N GLN A 54 -15.31 -33.33 11.02
CA GLN A 54 -14.23 -34.32 10.90
C GLN A 54 -14.78 -35.75 10.83
N SER A 55 -16.01 -35.97 11.28
CA SER A 55 -16.71 -37.25 11.23
C SER A 55 -18.12 -37.08 10.68
N GLY A 56 -18.23 -36.30 9.59
CA GLY A 56 -19.46 -36.15 8.84
C GLY A 56 -19.83 -37.46 8.13
N ILE A 57 -21.12 -37.66 7.91
CA ILE A 57 -21.66 -38.81 7.19
C ILE A 57 -22.44 -38.24 6.00
N ALA A 58 -22.04 -38.62 4.79
CA ALA A 58 -22.70 -38.25 3.55
C ALA A 58 -23.80 -39.27 3.18
N PRO A 59 -24.71 -38.93 2.23
CA PRO A 59 -25.71 -39.87 1.73
C PRO A 59 -25.10 -41.21 1.31
N GLY A 60 -25.74 -42.30 1.73
CA GLY A 60 -25.20 -43.66 1.57
C GLY A 60 -24.31 -44.14 2.72
N GLY A 61 -24.15 -43.34 3.78
CA GLY A 61 -23.45 -43.75 5.01
C GLY A 61 -21.93 -43.61 4.94
N VAL A 62 -21.42 -42.87 3.97
CA VAL A 62 -19.97 -42.67 3.77
C VAL A 62 -19.44 -41.66 4.78
N SER A 63 -18.41 -42.03 5.54
CA SER A 63 -17.72 -41.10 6.44
C SER A 63 -16.83 -40.15 5.64
N VAL A 64 -17.01 -38.85 5.84
CA VAL A 64 -16.33 -37.77 5.11
C VAL A 64 -15.86 -36.70 6.09
N ASN A 65 -14.62 -36.25 5.93
CA ASN A 65 -14.14 -35.03 6.58
C ASN A 65 -14.36 -33.86 5.64
N PHE A 66 -15.42 -33.08 5.83
CA PHE A 66 -15.84 -32.07 4.84
C PHE A 66 -14.96 -30.83 4.80
N GLY A 67 -14.20 -30.57 5.88
CA GLY A 67 -13.46 -29.33 6.05
C GLY A 67 -11.94 -29.50 6.11
N HIS A 68 -11.42 -30.72 6.29
CA HIS A 68 -9.98 -30.98 6.36
C HIS A 68 -9.58 -32.18 5.51
N GLY A 69 -8.35 -32.17 5.01
CA GLY A 69 -7.77 -33.37 4.42
C GLY A 69 -6.52 -33.07 3.60
N GLY A 70 -5.86 -34.13 3.12
CA GLY A 70 -4.66 -33.97 2.30
C GLY A 70 -4.98 -33.80 0.81
N SER A 71 -4.04 -34.25 -0.01
CA SER A 71 -4.23 -34.33 -1.46
C SER A 71 -5.51 -35.09 -1.82
N GLY A 72 -6.43 -34.41 -2.51
CA GLY A 72 -7.72 -34.94 -2.93
C GLY A 72 -8.91 -34.31 -2.20
N SER A 73 -8.70 -33.75 -1.00
CA SER A 73 -9.74 -33.15 -0.17
C SER A 73 -9.94 -31.66 -0.48
N PHE A 74 -10.36 -31.37 -1.72
CA PHE A 74 -10.36 -30.00 -2.27
C PHE A 74 -11.26 -28.99 -1.55
N SER A 75 -12.24 -29.45 -0.76
CA SER A 75 -13.17 -28.56 -0.03
C SER A 75 -12.55 -27.78 1.12
N PHE A 76 -11.29 -28.02 1.49
CA PHE A 76 -10.64 -27.32 2.60
C PHE A 76 -10.84 -25.79 2.53
N LEU A 77 -10.55 -25.17 1.38
CA LEU A 77 -10.62 -23.71 1.23
C LEU A 77 -12.05 -23.17 1.16
N SER A 78 -12.92 -23.81 0.37
CA SER A 78 -14.33 -23.44 0.24
C SER A 78 -15.07 -23.61 1.57
N TRP A 79 -14.74 -24.67 2.32
CA TRP A 79 -15.29 -24.91 3.64
C TRP A 79 -14.91 -23.76 4.58
N HIS A 80 -13.61 -23.56 4.82
CA HIS A 80 -13.18 -22.52 5.75
C HIS A 80 -13.64 -21.10 5.35
N ARG A 81 -13.72 -20.78 4.06
CA ARG A 81 -14.26 -19.50 3.60
C ARG A 81 -15.69 -19.25 4.06
N TYR A 82 -16.59 -20.21 3.86
CA TYR A 82 -17.99 -20.04 4.27
C TYR A 82 -18.16 -20.10 5.79
N PHE A 83 -17.36 -20.92 6.48
CA PHE A 83 -17.28 -20.95 7.94
C PHE A 83 -16.91 -19.57 8.52
N LEU A 84 -15.85 -18.94 7.99
CA LEU A 84 -15.42 -17.60 8.39
C LEU A 84 -16.48 -16.55 8.09
N TYR A 85 -17.18 -16.65 6.95
CA TYR A 85 -18.26 -15.72 6.60
C TYR A 85 -19.41 -15.77 7.61
N LEU A 86 -19.88 -16.96 7.99
CA LEU A 86 -20.93 -17.09 9.01
C LEU A 86 -20.46 -16.58 10.38
N PHE A 87 -19.23 -16.90 10.76
CA PHE A 87 -18.65 -16.42 12.01
C PHE A 87 -18.54 -14.89 12.05
N GLU A 88 -18.08 -14.27 10.96
CA GLU A 88 -18.01 -12.81 10.84
C GLU A 88 -19.39 -12.16 10.95
N LYS A 89 -20.43 -12.78 10.37
CA LYS A 89 -21.80 -12.30 10.52
C LYS A 89 -22.31 -12.39 11.95
N ASP A 90 -21.99 -13.46 12.67
CA ASP A 90 -22.36 -13.58 14.07
C ASP A 90 -21.60 -12.55 14.92
N LEU A 91 -20.30 -12.32 14.68
CA LEU A 91 -19.55 -11.23 15.34
C LEU A 91 -20.20 -9.86 15.14
N GLN A 92 -20.67 -9.57 13.92
CA GLN A 92 -21.36 -8.32 13.58
C GLN A 92 -22.69 -8.13 14.31
N SER A 93 -23.33 -9.21 14.77
CA SER A 93 -24.53 -9.12 15.60
C SER A 93 -24.26 -8.57 17.01
N TYR A 94 -23.01 -8.70 17.49
CA TYR A 94 -22.58 -8.17 18.79
C TYR A 94 -21.95 -6.79 18.69
N VAL A 95 -21.12 -6.57 17.66
CA VAL A 95 -20.48 -5.28 17.37
C VAL A 95 -20.73 -4.93 15.89
N PRO A 96 -21.71 -4.06 15.59
CA PRO A 96 -22.03 -3.70 14.22
C PRO A 96 -20.81 -3.16 13.47
N GLY A 97 -20.56 -3.68 12.27
CA GLY A 97 -19.46 -3.25 11.41
C GLY A 97 -18.10 -3.90 11.70
N VAL A 98 -17.96 -4.70 12.77
CA VAL A 98 -16.73 -5.45 13.04
C VAL A 98 -16.42 -6.40 11.87
N MET A 99 -15.14 -6.56 11.56
CA MET A 99 -14.66 -7.46 10.51
C MET A 99 -13.74 -8.51 11.12
N LEU A 100 -13.71 -9.70 10.53
CA LEU A 100 -12.58 -10.58 10.69
C LEU A 100 -11.36 -9.98 10.00
N HIS A 101 -10.21 -10.23 10.60
CA HIS A 101 -8.93 -9.73 10.11
C HIS A 101 -8.00 -10.92 9.90
N TYR A 102 -6.86 -10.70 9.26
CA TYR A 102 -5.88 -11.75 9.07
C TYR A 102 -4.57 -11.40 9.75
N TRP A 103 -3.79 -12.42 10.10
CA TRP A 103 -2.41 -12.21 10.54
C TRP A 103 -1.43 -12.72 9.49
N ASP A 104 -0.64 -11.78 8.94
CA ASP A 104 0.43 -12.12 8.02
C ASP A 104 1.65 -12.68 8.76
N TRP A 105 1.73 -14.00 8.83
CA TRP A 105 2.75 -14.72 9.58
C TRP A 105 4.14 -14.68 8.95
N SER A 106 4.31 -14.17 7.72
CA SER A 106 5.64 -14.05 7.11
C SER A 106 6.50 -12.97 7.76
N ASP A 107 5.91 -12.10 8.57
CA ASP A 107 6.67 -11.16 9.43
C ASP A 107 6.38 -11.46 10.91
N PRO A 108 7.44 -11.62 11.73
CA PRO A 108 7.39 -12.14 13.09
C PRO A 108 6.86 -11.11 14.12
N SER A 109 6.49 -9.90 13.68
CA SER A 109 5.85 -8.90 14.54
C SER A 109 4.67 -9.51 15.31
N SER A 110 4.82 -9.58 16.63
CA SER A 110 3.85 -10.22 17.51
C SER A 110 2.61 -9.35 17.69
N VAL A 111 1.45 -9.99 17.67
CA VAL A 111 0.14 -9.40 18.02
C VAL A 111 -0.37 -9.92 19.38
N MET A 112 0.48 -10.62 20.13
CA MET A 112 0.17 -11.24 21.42
C MET A 112 0.33 -10.24 22.58
N THR A 113 -0.49 -9.19 22.57
CA THR A 113 -0.58 -8.21 23.67
C THR A 113 -1.80 -8.51 24.55
N ASP A 114 -1.75 -8.13 25.82
CA ASP A 114 -2.84 -8.38 26.79
C ASP A 114 -4.20 -7.83 26.30
N THR A 115 -4.19 -6.68 25.61
CA THR A 115 -5.39 -5.98 25.13
C THR A 115 -5.88 -6.43 23.75
N PHE A 116 -5.10 -7.24 23.03
CA PHE A 116 -5.50 -7.81 21.75
C PHE A 116 -5.66 -9.33 21.84
N LEU A 117 -4.67 -10.14 21.43
CA LEU A 117 -4.83 -11.60 21.42
C LEU A 117 -4.41 -12.30 22.71
N GLY A 118 -3.86 -11.60 23.69
CA GLY A 118 -3.27 -12.18 24.90
C GLY A 118 -1.88 -12.78 24.65
N PRO A 119 -1.08 -12.96 25.70
CA PRO A 119 0.29 -13.46 25.60
C PRO A 119 0.34 -14.96 25.25
N ASN A 120 1.56 -15.50 25.16
CA ASN A 120 1.78 -16.94 25.13
C ASN A 120 1.40 -17.58 26.49
N GLY A 121 1.15 -18.89 26.49
CA GLY A 121 0.79 -19.62 27.70
C GLY A 121 1.91 -19.75 28.72
N ASN A 122 1.55 -19.81 30.01
CA ASN A 122 2.50 -20.05 31.08
C ASN A 122 2.88 -21.54 31.13
N ALA A 123 4.12 -21.87 30.80
CA ALA A 123 4.63 -23.25 30.78
C ALA A 123 4.54 -23.95 32.15
N ALA A 124 4.63 -23.21 33.26
CA ALA A 124 4.48 -23.75 34.61
C ALA A 124 3.02 -24.15 34.92
N ASN A 125 2.06 -23.59 34.20
CA ASN A 125 0.63 -23.82 34.39
C ASN A 125 0.00 -24.42 33.12
N ASN A 126 0.63 -25.47 32.59
CA ASN A 126 0.14 -26.22 31.43
C ASN A 126 -0.18 -25.35 30.20
N ASN A 127 0.66 -24.33 29.96
CA ASN A 127 0.55 -23.39 28.85
C ASN A 127 -0.77 -22.60 28.82
N VAL A 128 -1.43 -22.41 29.96
CA VAL A 128 -2.64 -21.59 30.06
C VAL A 128 -2.30 -20.11 29.96
N ILE A 129 -3.14 -19.34 29.28
CA ILE A 129 -3.07 -17.87 29.23
C ILE A 129 -3.62 -17.30 30.54
N GLU A 130 -2.80 -16.51 31.22
CA GLU A 130 -3.11 -15.97 32.55
C GLU A 130 -3.43 -14.47 32.55
N ARG A 131 -3.14 -13.75 31.45
CA ARG A 131 -3.41 -12.31 31.30
C ARG A 131 -4.11 -11.99 29.98
N GLY A 132 -4.79 -10.85 29.93
CA GLY A 132 -5.53 -10.37 28.78
C GLY A 132 -7.00 -10.78 28.76
N TYR A 133 -7.71 -10.37 27.71
CA TYR A 133 -9.16 -10.57 27.61
C TYR A 133 -9.59 -12.02 27.31
N PHE A 134 -8.65 -12.86 26.87
CA PHE A 134 -8.83 -14.29 26.58
C PHE A 134 -8.18 -15.21 27.64
N ALA A 135 -7.87 -14.67 28.82
CA ALA A 135 -7.27 -15.44 29.93
C ALA A 135 -8.28 -16.32 30.66
N PHE A 136 -7.77 -17.27 31.44
CA PHE A 136 -8.57 -18.17 32.28
C PHE A 136 -9.47 -17.45 33.29
N ASP A 137 -8.94 -16.40 33.91
CA ASP A 137 -9.66 -15.53 34.84
C ASP A 137 -10.05 -14.22 34.15
N ARG A 138 -11.20 -13.68 34.55
CA ARG A 138 -11.68 -12.37 34.12
C ARG A 138 -10.60 -11.28 34.37
N PRO A 139 -10.48 -10.26 33.48
CA PRO A 139 -9.59 -9.12 33.70
C PRO A 139 -9.82 -8.47 35.08
N GLY A 140 -8.72 -8.13 35.76
CA GLY A 140 -8.73 -7.57 37.10
C GLY A 140 -8.96 -8.58 38.24
N THR A 141 -8.92 -9.88 37.95
CA THR A 141 -9.12 -10.94 38.96
C THR A 141 -8.03 -12.01 38.88
N GLY A 142 -7.74 -12.67 40.00
CA GLY A 142 -6.77 -13.76 40.06
C GLY A 142 -5.38 -13.34 39.56
N ALA A 143 -4.82 -14.14 38.64
CA ALA A 143 -3.53 -13.83 37.98
C ALA A 143 -3.66 -12.82 36.83
N ASN A 144 -4.88 -12.48 36.41
CA ASN A 144 -5.13 -11.59 35.29
C ASN A 144 -5.11 -10.12 35.74
N THR A 145 -3.94 -9.50 35.65
CA THR A 145 -3.72 -8.09 36.02
C THR A 145 -4.13 -7.10 34.93
N THR A 146 -4.64 -7.56 33.78
CA THR A 146 -5.11 -6.68 32.70
C THR A 146 -6.30 -5.84 33.20
N PRO A 147 -6.33 -4.51 32.93
CA PRO A 147 -7.44 -3.66 33.32
C PRO A 147 -8.79 -4.17 32.80
N LEU A 148 -9.83 -4.12 33.62
CA LEU A 148 -11.17 -4.53 33.24
C LEU A 148 -11.88 -3.41 32.44
N PRO A 149 -12.20 -3.60 31.15
CA PRO A 149 -12.91 -2.59 30.38
C PRO A 149 -14.40 -2.58 30.75
N ALA A 150 -15.04 -1.42 30.60
CA ALA A 150 -16.44 -1.22 30.95
C ALA A 150 -17.43 -2.10 30.16
N TRP A 151 -17.06 -2.50 28.94
CA TRP A 151 -17.89 -3.36 28.09
C TRP A 151 -17.76 -4.86 28.40
N TYR A 152 -16.85 -5.28 29.28
CA TYR A 152 -16.65 -6.70 29.57
C TYR A 152 -17.88 -7.30 30.28
N PRO A 153 -18.47 -8.41 29.78
CA PRO A 153 -19.68 -8.99 30.36
C PRO A 153 -19.53 -9.37 31.83
N ALA A 154 -20.43 -8.90 32.68
CA ALA A 154 -20.38 -9.17 34.13
C ALA A 154 -20.49 -10.67 34.46
N GLY A 155 -21.23 -11.44 33.65
CA GLY A 155 -21.42 -12.88 33.83
C GLY A 155 -20.29 -13.76 33.31
N LEU A 156 -19.31 -13.21 32.58
CA LEU A 156 -18.19 -13.98 32.05
C LEU A 156 -17.02 -13.97 33.05
N ASN A 157 -16.73 -15.13 33.64
CA ASN A 157 -15.66 -15.28 34.65
C ASN A 157 -14.27 -15.57 34.05
N GLY A 158 -14.17 -15.62 32.73
CA GLY A 158 -12.94 -15.87 31.99
C GLY A 158 -13.16 -16.83 30.82
N TRP A 159 -12.10 -17.10 30.07
CA TRP A 159 -12.14 -17.84 28.82
C TRP A 159 -11.89 -19.34 29.06
N ARG A 160 -12.97 -20.12 29.13
CA ARG A 160 -12.92 -21.53 29.55
C ARG A 160 -13.58 -22.46 28.54
N MET A 161 -12.89 -23.56 28.22
CA MET A 161 -13.39 -24.67 27.42
C MET A 161 -14.20 -25.63 28.31
N PRO A 162 -15.46 -25.94 27.96
CA PRO A 162 -16.33 -26.85 28.71
C PRO A 162 -15.83 -28.30 28.78
N ALA A 163 -16.28 -29.05 29.79
CA ALA A 163 -15.82 -30.41 30.10
C ALA A 163 -16.15 -31.49 29.04
N MET A 164 -17.07 -31.20 28.12
CA MET A 164 -17.44 -32.14 27.06
C MET A 164 -16.32 -32.28 26.01
N PHE A 165 -15.45 -31.27 25.88
CA PHE A 165 -14.31 -31.32 24.97
C PHE A 165 -13.24 -32.28 25.53
N PRO A 166 -12.28 -32.76 24.71
CA PRO A 166 -11.27 -33.70 25.18
C PRO A 166 -10.57 -33.20 26.45
N SER A 167 -10.47 -34.06 27.46
CA SER A 167 -10.12 -33.67 28.84
C SER A 167 -8.78 -32.95 28.99
N ASN A 168 -7.85 -33.16 28.06
CA ASN A 168 -6.56 -32.49 28.02
C ASN A 168 -6.64 -31.00 27.60
N PHE A 169 -7.76 -30.55 27.02
CA PHE A 169 -7.98 -29.17 26.57
C PHE A 169 -9.02 -28.41 27.40
N VAL A 170 -9.75 -29.08 28.29
CA VAL A 170 -10.69 -28.43 29.22
C VAL A 170 -9.98 -27.39 30.10
N GLY A 171 -10.66 -26.28 30.40
CA GLY A 171 -10.13 -25.18 31.21
C GLY A 171 -9.72 -23.96 30.37
N GLY A 172 -8.66 -23.25 30.79
CA GLY A 172 -8.24 -22.00 30.14
C GLY A 172 -7.68 -22.19 28.74
N LEU A 173 -7.71 -21.14 27.92
CA LEU A 173 -7.04 -21.13 26.62
C LEU A 173 -5.56 -21.45 26.78
N LYS A 174 -5.05 -22.37 25.94
CA LYS A 174 -3.66 -22.84 25.98
C LYS A 174 -2.92 -22.50 24.70
N ARG A 175 -1.72 -21.92 24.82
CA ARG A 175 -0.81 -21.60 23.70
C ARG A 175 0.64 -21.92 24.04
N ARG A 176 1.37 -22.41 23.03
CA ARG A 176 2.79 -22.74 23.15
C ARG A 176 3.50 -22.40 21.84
N THR A 177 3.72 -21.10 21.62
CA THR A 177 4.39 -20.60 20.42
C THR A 177 5.77 -21.23 20.21
N GLN A 178 6.08 -21.56 18.96
CA GLN A 178 7.38 -22.11 18.55
C GLN A 178 8.33 -21.01 18.04
N ASN A 179 9.52 -21.41 17.58
CA ASN A 179 10.47 -20.50 16.96
C ASN A 179 9.90 -19.89 15.67
N VAL A 180 10.07 -18.58 15.49
CA VAL A 180 9.60 -17.83 14.30
C VAL A 180 10.22 -18.32 12.99
N SER A 181 11.38 -18.99 13.02
CA SER A 181 11.99 -19.59 11.82
C SER A 181 11.17 -20.71 11.19
N LEU A 182 10.21 -21.28 11.92
CA LEU A 182 9.26 -22.27 11.42
C LEU A 182 8.04 -21.64 10.73
N LEU A 183 7.89 -20.31 10.82
CA LEU A 183 6.86 -19.60 10.09
C LEU A 183 7.23 -19.58 8.60
N PRO A 184 6.26 -19.75 7.69
CA PRO A 184 6.58 -19.73 6.28
C PRO A 184 7.08 -18.36 5.83
N SER A 185 8.02 -18.38 4.90
CA SER A 185 8.71 -17.20 4.41
C SER A 185 7.92 -16.47 3.31
N VAL A 186 8.33 -15.25 2.99
CA VAL A 186 7.83 -14.52 1.81
C VAL A 186 8.01 -15.34 0.52
N ASN A 187 9.10 -16.11 0.41
CA ASN A 187 9.35 -16.95 -0.76
C ASN A 187 8.38 -18.15 -0.82
N ASP A 188 8.01 -18.71 0.32
CA ASP A 188 7.01 -19.79 0.41
C ASP A 188 5.63 -19.29 -0.07
N ILE A 189 5.24 -18.09 0.37
CA ILE A 189 4.02 -17.42 -0.09
C ILE A 189 4.05 -17.21 -1.61
N ARG A 190 5.13 -16.63 -2.16
CA ARG A 190 5.26 -16.40 -3.60
C ARG A 190 5.21 -17.69 -4.42
N THR A 191 5.91 -18.72 -3.96
CA THR A 191 5.91 -20.04 -4.62
C THR A 191 4.52 -20.64 -4.65
N THR A 192 3.77 -20.48 -3.56
CA THR A 192 2.37 -20.92 -3.48
C THR A 192 1.46 -20.14 -4.43
N LEU A 193 1.55 -18.82 -4.42
CA LEU A 193 0.76 -17.95 -5.31
C LEU A 193 1.12 -18.15 -6.80
N GLY A 194 2.31 -18.67 -7.09
CA GLY A 194 2.75 -19.01 -8.45
C GLY A 194 2.26 -20.35 -8.98
N ARG A 195 1.50 -21.13 -8.21
CA ARG A 195 0.94 -22.41 -8.66
C ARG A 195 -0.11 -22.18 -9.76
N SER A 196 -0.10 -23.03 -10.79
CA SER A 196 -0.91 -22.84 -12.00
C SER A 196 -2.28 -23.50 -11.95
N ASN A 197 -2.54 -24.33 -10.94
CA ASN A 197 -3.84 -24.97 -10.77
C ASN A 197 -4.21 -25.17 -9.30
N TYR A 198 -5.51 -25.30 -9.04
CA TYR A 198 -6.11 -25.37 -7.72
C TYR A 198 -5.56 -26.52 -6.88
N SER A 199 -5.40 -27.72 -7.46
CA SER A 199 -4.90 -28.88 -6.73
C SER A 199 -3.47 -28.65 -6.22
N SER A 200 -2.59 -28.14 -7.08
CA SER A 200 -1.22 -27.81 -6.67
C SER A 200 -1.18 -26.64 -5.69
N PHE A 201 -2.02 -25.62 -5.89
CA PHE A 201 -2.15 -24.46 -5.01
C PHE A 201 -2.59 -24.86 -3.60
N GLN A 202 -3.72 -25.56 -3.48
CA GLN A 202 -4.28 -25.99 -2.20
C GLN A 202 -3.32 -26.95 -1.47
N ASN A 203 -2.71 -27.91 -2.16
CA ASN A 203 -1.73 -28.81 -1.53
C ASN A 203 -0.51 -28.05 -0.99
N THR A 204 0.03 -27.10 -1.75
CA THR A 204 1.14 -26.26 -1.28
C THR A 204 0.71 -25.39 -0.08
N LEU A 205 -0.48 -24.77 -0.15
CA LEU A 205 -1.02 -23.91 0.90
C LEU A 205 -1.32 -24.69 2.20
N GLU A 206 -1.88 -25.88 2.11
CA GLU A 206 -2.27 -26.66 3.28
C GLU A 206 -1.06 -27.32 3.95
N SER A 207 -0.26 -28.02 3.14
CA SER A 207 0.77 -28.95 3.63
C SER A 207 2.21 -28.55 3.33
N GLY A 208 2.43 -27.45 2.60
CA GLY A 208 3.77 -27.06 2.13
C GLY A 208 4.29 -27.88 0.94
N ALA A 209 3.44 -28.69 0.29
CA ALA A 209 3.85 -29.54 -0.82
C ALA A 209 4.57 -28.75 -1.93
N GLY A 210 5.80 -29.17 -2.26
CA GLY A 210 6.62 -28.54 -3.29
C GLY A 210 7.26 -27.21 -2.91
N LEU A 211 7.27 -26.84 -1.61
CA LEU A 211 8.11 -25.76 -1.09
C LEU A 211 9.51 -26.26 -0.77
N ALA A 212 10.54 -25.52 -1.18
CA ALA A 212 11.93 -25.88 -0.94
C ALA A 212 12.34 -25.78 0.54
N SER A 213 11.66 -24.92 1.31
CA SER A 213 11.89 -24.73 2.75
C SER A 213 11.46 -25.93 3.59
N GLY A 214 10.53 -26.75 3.10
CA GLY A 214 9.84 -27.77 3.89
C GLY A 214 8.83 -27.20 4.91
N ASN A 215 8.65 -25.88 4.96
CA ASN A 215 7.65 -25.25 5.82
C ASN A 215 6.24 -25.61 5.35
N GLN A 216 5.32 -25.76 6.30
CA GLN A 216 3.90 -25.96 6.02
C GLN A 216 3.16 -24.65 6.26
N MET A 217 2.34 -24.17 5.32
CA MET A 217 1.74 -22.84 5.47
C MET A 217 0.54 -22.82 6.42
N HIS A 218 -0.49 -23.63 6.16
CA HIS A 218 -1.63 -23.79 7.08
C HIS A 218 -1.27 -24.69 8.28
N ASN A 219 -0.91 -25.94 8.01
CA ASN A 219 -0.69 -26.95 9.06
C ASN A 219 0.45 -26.56 10.02
N GLY A 220 1.48 -25.88 9.49
CA GLY A 220 2.62 -25.41 10.28
C GLY A 220 2.20 -24.35 11.29
N MET A 221 1.24 -23.48 10.97
CA MET A 221 0.78 -22.45 11.90
C MET A 221 -0.03 -23.01 13.06
N HIS A 222 -0.85 -24.04 12.80
CA HIS A 222 -1.53 -24.82 13.83
C HIS A 222 -0.51 -25.42 14.82
N GLY A 223 0.56 -26.03 14.29
CA GLY A 223 1.67 -26.52 15.11
C GLY A 223 2.45 -25.40 15.82
N TRP A 224 2.66 -24.26 15.16
CA TRP A 224 3.45 -23.16 15.69
C TRP A 224 2.80 -22.54 16.94
N ILE A 225 1.49 -22.25 16.91
CA ILE A 225 0.77 -21.75 18.09
C ILE A 225 0.52 -22.88 19.11
N GLY A 226 0.28 -24.09 18.62
CA GLY A 226 -0.14 -25.24 19.40
C GLY A 226 0.96 -25.99 20.15
N GLY A 227 2.24 -25.73 19.89
CA GLY A 227 3.34 -26.43 20.57
C GLY A 227 3.91 -27.64 19.84
N GLY A 228 3.75 -27.70 18.51
CA GLY A 228 4.24 -28.77 17.65
C GLY A 228 3.48 -30.10 17.81
N THR A 229 4.13 -31.21 17.46
CA THR A 229 3.57 -32.58 17.53
C THR A 229 3.79 -33.27 18.90
N SER A 230 4.39 -32.58 19.87
CA SER A 230 4.65 -33.17 21.20
C SER A 230 3.32 -33.43 21.92
N THR A 231 3.09 -34.63 22.44
CA THR A 231 1.80 -35.02 23.03
C THR A 231 1.54 -34.40 24.41
N ALA A 232 2.57 -33.90 25.11
CA ALA A 232 2.49 -33.29 26.43
C ALA A 232 2.38 -31.76 26.39
N ASN A 233 1.49 -31.19 27.20
CA ASN A 233 1.28 -29.74 27.38
C ASN A 233 1.06 -28.97 26.06
N GLN A 234 0.10 -29.43 25.25
CA GLN A 234 -0.25 -28.81 23.96
C GLN A 234 -1.19 -27.62 24.12
N GLY A 235 -1.06 -26.66 23.21
CA GLY A 235 -2.01 -25.58 22.99
C GLY A 235 -3.21 -26.03 22.16
N HIS A 236 -4.31 -25.27 22.20
CA HIS A 236 -5.55 -25.64 21.49
C HIS A 236 -5.37 -25.70 19.97
N MET A 237 -4.53 -24.83 19.42
CA MET A 237 -4.25 -24.77 17.98
C MET A 237 -3.60 -26.05 17.41
N SER A 238 -3.05 -26.95 18.23
CA SER A 238 -2.43 -28.20 17.74
C SER A 238 -3.44 -29.29 17.36
N SER A 239 -4.71 -29.14 17.79
CA SER A 239 -5.73 -30.17 17.58
C SER A 239 -6.91 -29.62 16.80
N PRO A 240 -7.22 -30.17 15.61
CA PRO A 240 -8.38 -29.75 14.82
C PRO A 240 -9.72 -29.88 15.56
N SER A 241 -9.82 -30.73 16.58
CA SER A 241 -11.05 -30.92 17.36
C SER A 241 -11.37 -29.74 18.30
N VAL A 242 -10.40 -28.85 18.56
CA VAL A 242 -10.53 -27.75 19.52
C VAL A 242 -9.85 -26.44 19.08
N SER A 243 -9.15 -26.43 17.95
CA SER A 243 -8.38 -25.27 17.47
C SER A 243 -9.20 -23.97 17.33
N PRO A 244 -10.48 -23.98 16.91
CA PRO A 244 -11.28 -22.73 16.86
C PRO A 244 -11.58 -22.12 18.23
N PHE A 245 -11.22 -22.78 19.33
CA PHE A 245 -11.32 -22.18 20.66
C PHE A 245 -10.35 -21.01 20.85
N ASP A 246 -9.23 -21.01 20.11
CA ASP A 246 -8.28 -19.91 20.10
C ASP A 246 -8.68 -18.87 19.03
N PRO A 247 -8.86 -17.58 19.38
CA PRO A 247 -9.12 -16.53 18.39
C PRO A 247 -8.09 -16.45 17.25
N PHE A 248 -6.85 -16.92 17.45
CA PHE A 248 -5.86 -17.02 16.37
C PHE A 248 -6.31 -17.91 15.20
N PHE A 249 -7.17 -18.90 15.44
CA PHE A 249 -7.74 -19.74 14.39
C PHE A 249 -8.34 -18.89 13.28
N TYR A 250 -9.20 -17.92 13.64
CA TYR A 250 -9.92 -17.11 12.68
C TYR A 250 -8.99 -16.16 11.92
N LEU A 251 -8.00 -15.57 12.60
CA LEU A 251 -6.99 -14.73 11.94
C LEU A 251 -6.09 -15.53 10.99
N HIS A 252 -5.73 -16.75 11.38
CA HIS A 252 -4.92 -17.65 10.57
C HIS A 252 -5.69 -18.07 9.31
N HIS A 253 -6.92 -18.54 9.47
CA HIS A 253 -7.77 -18.98 8.37
C HIS A 253 -8.18 -17.81 7.46
N CYS A 254 -8.34 -16.60 7.98
CA CYS A 254 -8.46 -15.41 7.13
C CYS A 254 -7.20 -15.14 6.32
N ASN A 255 -6.00 -15.47 6.83
CA ASN A 255 -4.77 -15.35 6.03
C ASN A 255 -4.69 -16.42 4.93
N ILE A 256 -5.15 -17.64 5.21
CA ILE A 256 -5.27 -18.70 4.19
C ILE A 256 -6.28 -18.28 3.11
N ASP A 257 -7.43 -17.76 3.51
CA ASP A 257 -8.44 -17.25 2.61
C ASP A 257 -7.97 -16.03 1.80
N ARG A 258 -7.18 -15.13 2.41
CA ARG A 258 -6.49 -14.01 1.74
C ARG A 258 -5.62 -14.52 0.60
N LEU A 259 -4.78 -15.52 0.85
CA LEU A 259 -3.89 -16.09 -0.17
C LEU A 259 -4.69 -16.74 -1.31
N TRP A 260 -5.80 -17.42 -1.00
CA TRP A 260 -6.68 -17.96 -2.04
C TRP A 260 -7.36 -16.85 -2.84
N ALA A 261 -7.88 -15.81 -2.19
CA ALA A 261 -8.45 -14.64 -2.86
C ALA A 261 -7.44 -13.98 -3.79
N MET A 262 -6.20 -13.76 -3.34
CA MET A 262 -5.11 -13.23 -4.18
C MET A 262 -4.84 -14.13 -5.39
N TRP A 263 -4.75 -15.45 -5.20
CA TRP A 263 -4.56 -16.40 -6.30
C TRP A 263 -5.73 -16.39 -7.31
N GLN A 264 -6.97 -16.24 -6.83
CA GLN A 264 -8.15 -16.09 -7.70
C GLN A 264 -8.12 -14.79 -8.51
N MET A 265 -7.67 -13.68 -7.90
CA MET A 265 -7.47 -12.42 -8.62
C MET A 265 -6.37 -12.52 -9.70
N ASP A 266 -5.53 -13.56 -9.64
CA ASP A 266 -4.47 -13.85 -10.60
C ASP A 266 -4.93 -14.62 -11.86
N GLY A 267 -6.22 -14.56 -12.20
CA GLY A 267 -6.77 -15.28 -13.36
C GLY A 267 -7.31 -16.68 -13.05
N HIS A 268 -7.40 -17.06 -11.78
CA HIS A 268 -7.91 -18.37 -11.35
C HIS A 268 -9.32 -18.26 -10.72
N GLN A 269 -10.09 -17.21 -11.02
CA GLN A 269 -11.36 -16.92 -10.36
C GLN A 269 -12.41 -18.05 -10.46
N ASN A 270 -12.35 -18.85 -11.53
CA ASN A 270 -13.29 -19.94 -11.79
C ASN A 270 -12.70 -21.32 -11.50
N GLU A 271 -11.45 -21.39 -11.04
CA GLU A 271 -10.74 -22.65 -10.96
C GLU A 271 -11.12 -23.44 -9.71
N TYR A 272 -11.68 -24.63 -9.94
CA TYR A 272 -11.93 -25.62 -8.91
C TYR A 272 -12.09 -27.02 -9.56
N PRO A 273 -11.51 -28.10 -9.03
CA PRO A 273 -11.58 -29.42 -9.65
C PRO A 273 -13.01 -29.99 -9.74
N THR A 274 -13.43 -30.38 -10.95
CA THR A 274 -14.70 -31.09 -11.17
C THR A 274 -14.59 -32.60 -10.95
N MET A 275 -13.37 -33.14 -10.96
CA MET A 275 -13.05 -34.56 -10.76
C MET A 275 -11.58 -34.70 -10.32
N GLY A 276 -11.15 -35.91 -9.96
CA GLY A 276 -9.74 -36.21 -9.59
C GLY A 276 -9.39 -35.97 -8.13
N GLY A 277 -10.37 -35.59 -7.30
CA GLY A 277 -10.27 -35.55 -5.84
C GLY A 277 -11.15 -36.59 -5.17
N ASP A 278 -11.17 -36.59 -3.84
CA ASP A 278 -12.00 -37.46 -3.03
C ASP A 278 -13.49 -37.21 -3.32
N SER A 279 -14.32 -38.24 -3.15
CA SER A 279 -15.77 -38.09 -3.29
C SER A 279 -16.29 -37.07 -2.26
N PHE A 280 -17.29 -36.26 -2.64
CA PHE A 280 -17.85 -35.18 -1.81
C PHE A 280 -16.96 -33.94 -1.66
N HIS A 281 -15.87 -33.85 -2.41
CA HIS A 281 -14.98 -32.69 -2.46
C HIS A 281 -14.92 -31.99 -3.82
N HIS A 282 -15.68 -32.46 -4.81
CA HIS A 282 -15.67 -31.88 -6.16
C HIS A 282 -16.47 -30.58 -6.21
N ARG A 283 -16.28 -29.84 -7.31
CA ARG A 283 -16.86 -28.52 -7.56
C ARG A 283 -18.33 -28.35 -7.17
N ASN A 284 -19.18 -29.33 -7.48
CA ASN A 284 -20.62 -29.24 -7.26
C ASN A 284 -21.12 -30.01 -6.03
N ASP A 285 -20.22 -30.62 -5.27
CA ASP A 285 -20.58 -31.34 -4.05
C ASP A 285 -20.97 -30.37 -2.94
N LEU A 286 -21.93 -30.80 -2.11
CA LEU A 286 -22.41 -30.05 -0.96
C LEU A 286 -21.44 -30.15 0.22
N MET A 287 -21.30 -29.05 0.95
CA MET A 287 -20.42 -28.95 2.12
C MET A 287 -21.26 -29.11 3.40
N TYR A 288 -21.07 -30.20 4.15
CA TYR A 288 -21.73 -30.38 5.45
C TYR A 288 -21.06 -29.50 6.53
N PRO A 289 -21.83 -28.80 7.40
CA PRO A 289 -23.28 -28.88 7.60
C PRO A 289 -24.15 -27.92 6.78
N TRP A 290 -23.59 -27.20 5.81
CA TRP A 290 -24.31 -26.21 4.99
C TRP A 290 -25.02 -26.86 3.81
N VAL A 291 -25.70 -27.98 4.05
CA VAL A 291 -26.44 -28.73 3.04
C VAL A 291 -27.91 -28.28 2.94
N GLY A 292 -28.29 -27.22 3.67
CA GLY A 292 -29.67 -26.80 3.80
C GLY A 292 -30.55 -27.92 4.36
N GLY A 293 -31.66 -28.21 3.71
CA GLY A 293 -32.57 -29.31 4.05
C GLY A 293 -32.25 -30.64 3.38
N ALA A 294 -31.08 -30.80 2.75
CA ALA A 294 -30.76 -32.04 2.03
C ALA A 294 -30.67 -33.24 2.98
N ALA A 295 -31.41 -34.31 2.65
CA ALA A 295 -31.47 -35.52 3.45
C ALA A 295 -30.20 -36.39 3.30
N GLY A 296 -29.95 -37.24 4.29
CA GLY A 296 -28.87 -38.23 4.25
C GLY A 296 -27.50 -37.73 4.73
N TYR A 297 -27.39 -36.46 5.11
CA TYR A 297 -26.21 -35.92 5.79
C TYR A 297 -26.37 -35.96 7.31
N SER A 298 -25.33 -36.37 8.04
CA SER A 298 -25.29 -36.40 9.50
C SER A 298 -23.85 -36.42 10.02
N THR A 299 -23.64 -36.78 11.28
CA THR A 299 -22.31 -36.96 11.88
C THR A 299 -22.34 -38.09 12.90
N SER A 300 -21.21 -38.78 13.09
CA SER A 300 -21.01 -39.72 14.20
C SER A 300 -20.37 -39.05 15.42
N ALA A 301 -20.05 -37.75 15.36
CA ALA A 301 -19.44 -37.03 16.47
C ALA A 301 -20.42 -36.88 17.64
N SER A 302 -20.07 -37.41 18.81
CA SER A 302 -20.91 -37.34 20.01
C SER A 302 -21.17 -35.93 20.53
N ILE A 303 -20.40 -34.93 20.09
CA ILE A 303 -20.59 -33.53 20.46
C ILE A 303 -21.96 -32.99 20.02
N GLN A 304 -22.54 -33.52 18.93
CA GLN A 304 -23.83 -33.08 18.41
C GLN A 304 -24.99 -33.26 19.39
N THR A 305 -24.88 -34.23 20.31
CA THR A 305 -25.92 -34.53 21.30
C THR A 305 -25.68 -33.80 22.62
N ALA A 306 -24.48 -33.23 22.81
CA ALA A 306 -24.10 -32.55 24.04
C ALA A 306 -24.35 -31.04 23.96
N ILE A 307 -24.03 -30.43 22.81
CA ILE A 307 -24.21 -28.98 22.57
C ILE A 307 -25.39 -28.80 21.62
N PRO A 308 -26.30 -27.84 21.85
CA PRO A 308 -27.31 -27.49 20.86
C PRO A 308 -26.61 -27.07 19.56
N MET A 309 -26.81 -27.83 18.48
CA MET A 309 -26.19 -27.51 17.20
C MET A 309 -27.03 -26.49 16.42
N PRO A 310 -26.42 -25.49 15.77
CA PRO A 310 -27.14 -24.57 14.90
C PRO A 310 -27.85 -25.29 13.76
N ASN A 311 -29.06 -24.84 13.42
CA ASN A 311 -29.82 -25.35 12.28
C ASN A 311 -29.60 -24.47 11.04
N TYR A 312 -28.93 -25.02 10.03
CA TYR A 312 -28.63 -24.33 8.77
C TYR A 312 -29.64 -24.57 7.65
N ALA A 313 -30.77 -25.25 7.91
CA ALA A 313 -31.73 -25.62 6.88
C ALA A 313 -32.28 -24.42 6.08
N ALA A 314 -32.46 -23.28 6.74
CA ALA A 314 -32.97 -22.04 6.15
C ALA A 314 -31.95 -21.30 5.26
N LEU A 315 -30.65 -21.62 5.36
CA LEU A 315 -29.60 -20.96 4.56
C LEU A 315 -29.49 -21.53 3.13
N GLY A 316 -30.21 -22.61 2.84
CA GLY A 316 -30.11 -23.34 1.57
C GLY A 316 -28.81 -24.14 1.45
N PRO A 317 -28.73 -25.05 0.46
CA PRO A 317 -27.54 -25.85 0.21
C PRO A 317 -26.38 -25.00 -0.36
N GLN A 318 -25.17 -25.23 0.13
CA GLN A 318 -23.94 -24.61 -0.34
C GLN A 318 -23.00 -25.66 -0.96
N ARG A 319 -22.52 -25.38 -2.17
CA ARG A 319 -21.52 -26.19 -2.88
C ARG A 319 -20.17 -25.48 -2.89
N ASN A 320 -19.10 -26.23 -3.16
CA ASN A 320 -17.76 -25.65 -3.29
C ASN A 320 -17.69 -24.53 -4.34
N VAL A 321 -18.41 -24.65 -5.46
CA VAL A 321 -18.49 -23.60 -6.50
C VAL A 321 -19.06 -22.28 -6.00
N ASP A 322 -20.00 -22.33 -5.04
CA ASP A 322 -20.72 -21.15 -4.56
C ASP A 322 -19.80 -20.22 -3.74
N THR A 323 -18.61 -20.68 -3.35
CA THR A 323 -17.64 -19.89 -2.58
C THR A 323 -16.54 -19.22 -3.43
N LEU A 324 -16.52 -19.45 -4.75
CA LEU A 324 -15.45 -18.93 -5.59
C LEU A 324 -15.49 -17.41 -5.70
N ASP A 325 -16.64 -16.84 -6.00
CA ASP A 325 -16.79 -15.38 -6.09
C ASP A 325 -17.10 -14.78 -4.72
N PHE A 326 -16.11 -14.80 -3.83
CA PHE A 326 -16.26 -14.34 -2.45
C PHE A 326 -16.72 -12.88 -2.36
N ARG A 327 -16.36 -12.06 -3.33
CA ARG A 327 -16.78 -10.66 -3.41
C ARG A 327 -18.26 -10.60 -3.73
N ALA A 328 -18.69 -11.24 -4.83
CA ALA A 328 -20.07 -11.27 -5.28
C ALA A 328 -21.02 -12.00 -4.31
N GLN A 329 -20.54 -12.94 -3.51
CA GLN A 329 -21.37 -13.76 -2.63
C GLN A 329 -21.35 -13.26 -1.18
N TYR A 330 -20.19 -12.81 -0.70
CA TYR A 330 -19.95 -12.50 0.71
C TYR A 330 -19.50 -11.07 0.96
N ASP A 331 -19.47 -10.20 -0.05
CA ASP A 331 -19.36 -8.74 0.13
C ASP A 331 -18.14 -8.26 0.93
N TYR A 332 -17.03 -9.01 0.94
CA TYR A 332 -15.78 -8.63 1.60
C TYR A 332 -14.59 -8.63 0.62
N THR A 333 -13.50 -7.98 1.03
CA THR A 333 -12.20 -7.99 0.32
C THR A 333 -11.04 -7.98 1.33
N TYR A 334 -9.80 -7.94 0.83
CA TYR A 334 -8.57 -7.83 1.61
C TYR A 334 -7.80 -6.55 1.25
N ASP A 335 -7.07 -5.97 2.21
CA ASP A 335 -6.18 -4.80 1.97
C ASP A 335 -4.94 -5.16 1.11
N THR A 336 -4.79 -6.43 0.73
CA THR A 336 -3.79 -6.89 -0.24
C THR A 336 -4.32 -6.93 -1.68
N ILE A 337 -5.54 -6.48 -1.93
CA ILE A 337 -6.11 -6.38 -3.28
C ILE A 337 -6.35 -4.90 -3.59
N ALA A 338 -5.47 -4.31 -4.40
CA ALA A 338 -5.55 -2.92 -4.82
C ALA A 338 -6.06 -2.84 -6.26
N ILE A 339 -6.99 -1.92 -6.54
CA ILE A 339 -7.58 -1.74 -7.88
C ILE A 339 -7.42 -0.28 -8.29
N ILE A 340 -6.69 -0.06 -9.38
CA ILE A 340 -6.35 1.26 -9.88
C ILE A 340 -6.61 1.40 -11.39
N GLY A 341 -7.36 2.44 -11.76
CA GLY A 341 -7.64 2.81 -13.14
C GLY A 341 -6.77 3.98 -13.58
N ILE A 342 -6.40 4.00 -14.85
CA ILE A 342 -5.63 5.08 -15.46
C ILE A 342 -6.44 5.71 -16.58
N GLY A 343 -6.67 7.01 -16.46
CA GLY A 343 -7.14 7.86 -17.54
C GLY A 343 -5.98 8.64 -18.12
N LEU A 344 -5.80 8.57 -19.43
CA LEU A 344 -4.80 9.35 -20.14
C LEU A 344 -5.44 10.19 -21.24
N ASP A 345 -5.17 11.48 -21.21
CA ASP A 345 -5.63 12.42 -22.22
C ASP A 345 -4.79 12.34 -23.50
N ARG A 346 -5.48 12.36 -24.66
CA ARG A 346 -4.90 12.31 -26.01
C ARG A 346 -5.11 13.62 -26.78
N THR A 347 -5.32 14.75 -26.11
CA THR A 347 -5.56 16.03 -26.78
C THR A 347 -4.39 16.47 -27.67
N GLY A 348 -4.68 17.30 -28.67
CA GLY A 348 -3.65 17.84 -29.56
C GLY A 348 -2.62 18.73 -28.84
N SER A 349 -2.99 19.32 -27.70
CA SER A 349 -2.12 20.11 -26.82
C SER A 349 -0.93 19.28 -26.27
N MET A 350 -1.07 17.95 -26.17
CA MET A 350 -0.02 17.04 -25.72
C MET A 350 1.14 16.89 -26.73
N ASN A 351 1.06 17.52 -27.91
CA ASN A 351 2.19 17.63 -28.84
C ASN A 351 3.21 18.71 -28.45
N GLY A 352 2.89 19.61 -27.51
CA GLY A 352 3.82 20.64 -27.03
C GLY A 352 5.06 20.06 -26.34
N LEU A 353 6.11 20.86 -26.20
CA LEU A 353 7.33 20.49 -25.48
C LEU A 353 7.16 20.62 -23.97
N THR A 354 7.82 19.72 -23.24
CA THR A 354 8.05 19.89 -21.81
C THR A 354 9.30 20.76 -21.59
N PRO A 355 9.29 21.75 -20.68
CA PRO A 355 10.51 22.36 -20.17
C PRO A 355 11.28 21.34 -19.30
N ASP A 356 11.83 20.29 -19.91
CA ASP A 356 12.55 19.23 -19.23
C ASP A 356 13.92 19.72 -18.73
N PRO A 357 14.34 19.43 -17.48
CA PRO A 357 15.68 19.72 -16.99
C PRO A 357 16.84 19.01 -17.67
N MET A 358 16.64 18.32 -18.79
CA MET A 358 17.72 17.62 -19.49
C MET A 358 18.88 18.55 -19.90
N VAL A 359 20.00 18.35 -19.21
CA VAL A 359 21.25 19.11 -19.31
C VAL A 359 22.10 18.66 -20.51
N SER A 360 21.81 17.51 -21.13
CA SER A 360 22.66 16.99 -22.20
C SER A 360 21.95 16.17 -23.28
N GLY A 361 22.48 16.31 -24.51
CA GLY A 361 22.43 15.39 -25.66
C GLY A 361 21.10 15.01 -26.30
N LEU A 362 20.01 14.88 -25.56
CA LEU A 362 18.74 14.35 -26.06
C LEU A 362 17.77 15.49 -26.44
N PRO A 363 16.95 15.30 -27.49
CA PRO A 363 15.96 16.30 -27.88
C PRO A 363 14.87 16.44 -26.80
N ASP A 364 14.33 17.64 -26.66
CA ASP A 364 13.18 17.91 -25.78
C ASP A 364 12.04 16.93 -26.13
N VAL A 365 11.46 16.27 -25.12
CA VAL A 365 10.35 15.33 -25.31
C VAL A 365 9.02 16.08 -25.39
N THR A 366 8.08 15.54 -26.16
CA THR A 366 6.72 16.06 -26.15
C THR A 366 6.00 15.63 -24.88
N LYS A 367 4.96 16.37 -24.51
CA LYS A 367 4.12 16.03 -23.37
C LYS A 367 3.53 14.62 -23.46
N TRP A 368 3.12 14.22 -24.65
CA TRP A 368 2.64 12.88 -24.95
C TRP A 368 3.68 11.79 -24.72
N GLU A 369 4.91 11.97 -25.18
CA GLU A 369 5.97 10.99 -24.96
C GLU A 369 6.28 10.83 -23.47
N ALA A 370 6.32 11.92 -22.71
CA ALA A 370 6.49 11.87 -21.26
C ALA A 370 5.36 11.09 -20.56
N ALA A 371 4.10 11.35 -20.93
CA ALA A 371 2.94 10.68 -20.34
C ALA A 371 2.91 9.18 -20.62
N LYS A 372 3.17 8.76 -21.87
CA LYS A 372 3.28 7.33 -22.25
C LYS A 372 4.35 6.61 -21.43
N ARG A 373 5.52 7.24 -21.27
CA ARG A 373 6.63 6.66 -20.50
C ARG A 373 6.31 6.58 -19.01
N GLY A 374 5.59 7.57 -18.46
CA GLY A 374 5.10 7.54 -17.09
C GLY A 374 4.17 6.36 -16.82
N VAL A 375 3.20 6.10 -17.71
CA VAL A 375 2.32 4.92 -17.60
C VAL A 375 3.11 3.62 -17.72
N SER A 376 4.09 3.56 -18.63
CA SER A 376 4.97 2.39 -18.79
C SER A 376 5.77 2.09 -17.50
N ALA A 377 6.31 3.12 -16.85
CA ALA A 377 7.00 3.00 -15.56
C ALA A 377 6.03 2.57 -14.44
N PHE A 378 4.85 3.17 -14.37
CA PHE A 378 3.80 2.77 -13.42
C PHE A 378 3.40 1.30 -13.56
N LEU A 379 3.23 0.81 -14.79
CA LEU A 379 2.90 -0.59 -15.04
C LEU A 379 4.04 -1.52 -14.61
N GLN A 380 5.31 -1.14 -14.82
CA GLN A 380 6.46 -1.86 -14.25
C GLN A 380 6.40 -1.91 -12.72
N ASP A 381 6.01 -0.79 -12.09
CA ASP A 381 5.92 -0.71 -10.65
C ASP A 381 4.83 -1.66 -10.13
N CYS A 382 3.65 -1.65 -10.76
CA CYS A 382 2.56 -2.56 -10.44
C CYS A 382 2.95 -4.04 -10.63
N GLU A 383 3.66 -4.37 -11.70
CA GLU A 383 4.18 -5.73 -11.96
C GLU A 383 5.15 -6.19 -10.88
N THR A 384 6.04 -5.30 -10.44
CA THR A 384 7.00 -5.59 -9.37
C THR A 384 6.29 -5.82 -8.04
N VAL A 385 5.28 -4.99 -7.73
CA VAL A 385 4.43 -5.16 -6.54
C VAL A 385 3.70 -6.48 -6.58
N GLN A 386 3.06 -6.84 -7.70
CA GLN A 386 2.37 -8.12 -7.84
C GLN A 386 3.33 -9.31 -7.73
N ASN A 387 4.50 -9.24 -8.38
CA ASN A 387 5.53 -10.29 -8.32
C ASN A 387 6.12 -10.49 -6.93
N SER A 388 6.06 -9.47 -6.06
CA SER A 388 6.51 -9.59 -4.68
C SER A 388 5.66 -10.58 -3.89
N GLY A 389 4.38 -10.73 -4.26
CA GLY A 389 3.39 -11.51 -3.51
C GLY A 389 2.88 -10.79 -2.25
N ALA A 390 3.27 -9.53 -2.03
CA ALA A 390 2.78 -8.73 -0.90
C ALA A 390 1.36 -8.19 -1.15
N ILE A 391 1.14 -7.63 -2.35
CA ILE A 391 -0.11 -6.97 -2.74
C ILE A 391 -0.38 -7.31 -4.20
N TYR A 392 -1.63 -7.65 -4.50
CA TYR A 392 -2.13 -7.87 -5.84
C TYR A 392 -2.72 -6.59 -6.38
N VAL A 393 -2.16 -6.11 -7.47
CA VAL A 393 -2.60 -4.88 -8.12
C VAL A 393 -3.38 -5.26 -9.38
N GLY A 394 -4.66 -4.91 -9.42
CA GLY A 394 -5.44 -4.85 -10.65
C GLY A 394 -5.30 -3.45 -11.25
N ALA A 395 -4.63 -3.34 -12.41
CA ALA A 395 -4.47 -2.07 -13.10
C ALA A 395 -5.15 -2.07 -14.49
N GLY A 396 -5.96 -1.05 -14.76
CA GLY A 396 -6.63 -0.86 -16.05
C GLY A 396 -6.26 0.46 -16.71
N VAL A 397 -6.03 0.47 -18.04
CA VAL A 397 -5.84 1.70 -18.83
C VAL A 397 -6.87 1.69 -19.94
N ARG A 398 -7.77 2.68 -19.99
CA ARG A 398 -8.90 2.65 -20.94
C ARG A 398 -8.92 3.76 -22.00
N THR A 399 -8.43 4.97 -21.71
CA THR A 399 -8.86 6.15 -22.50
C THR A 399 -7.92 6.52 -23.63
N PHE A 400 -8.43 6.59 -24.88
CA PHE A 400 -7.91 7.39 -26.01
C PHE A 400 -9.04 7.68 -27.05
N ARG A 401 -9.25 8.95 -27.47
CA ARG A 401 -10.36 9.36 -28.40
C ARG A 401 -9.96 9.37 -29.89
N SER A 402 -10.94 9.20 -30.79
CA SER A 402 -10.93 9.74 -32.17
C SER A 402 -12.10 10.72 -32.46
N LEU A 403 -11.93 11.56 -33.49
CA LEU A 403 -12.65 12.83 -33.72
C LEU A 403 -14.18 12.78 -33.97
N ALA A 404 -14.81 11.61 -34.17
CA ALA A 404 -16.17 11.57 -34.75
C ALA A 404 -17.33 11.17 -33.81
N ALA A 405 -17.11 10.47 -32.67
CA ALA A 405 -18.23 9.78 -32.01
C ALA A 405 -18.21 9.63 -30.46
N ASN A 406 -17.29 10.28 -29.73
CA ASN A 406 -17.12 10.01 -28.27
C ASN A 406 -16.86 8.53 -27.93
N GLU A 407 -16.19 7.79 -28.83
CA GLU A 407 -15.81 6.41 -28.58
C GLU A 407 -14.50 6.33 -27.78
N PHE A 408 -14.53 5.62 -26.66
CA PHE A 408 -13.36 5.27 -25.85
C PHE A 408 -12.73 3.98 -26.41
N SER A 409 -11.52 4.08 -26.98
CA SER A 409 -10.76 2.91 -27.44
C SER A 409 -9.94 2.29 -26.32
N SER A 410 -10.26 1.06 -25.94
CA SER A 410 -9.45 0.29 -24.99
C SER A 410 -8.03 0.06 -25.52
N VAL A 411 -7.02 0.31 -24.67
CA VAL A 411 -5.61 0.02 -24.97
C VAL A 411 -5.34 -1.49 -24.98
N PHE A 412 -6.07 -2.22 -24.14
CA PHE A 412 -5.95 -3.66 -24.00
C PHE A 412 -7.16 -4.37 -24.63
N GLY A 413 -6.98 -5.62 -25.06
CA GLY A 413 -8.09 -6.47 -25.49
C GLY A 413 -9.11 -6.71 -24.37
N ALA A 414 -10.32 -7.16 -24.72
CA ALA A 414 -11.36 -7.47 -23.74
C ALA A 414 -10.84 -8.45 -22.67
N PRO A 415 -11.02 -8.15 -21.37
CA PRO A 415 -12.02 -7.23 -20.83
C PRO A 415 -11.53 -5.78 -20.61
N GLY A 416 -10.37 -5.37 -21.14
CA GLY A 416 -9.91 -3.98 -21.13
C GLY A 416 -8.98 -3.59 -19.97
N TRP A 417 -8.35 -4.57 -19.32
CA TRP A 417 -7.38 -4.37 -18.23
C TRP A 417 -5.95 -4.50 -18.74
N GLY A 418 -5.02 -3.76 -18.13
CA GLY A 418 -3.60 -3.90 -18.41
C GLY A 418 -2.94 -5.01 -17.62
N LEU A 419 -3.22 -5.07 -16.33
CA LEU A 419 -2.59 -5.97 -15.37
C LEU A 419 -3.63 -6.91 -14.76
N VAL A 420 -3.82 -8.06 -15.41
CA VAL A 420 -4.47 -9.27 -14.86
C VAL A 420 -3.65 -10.45 -15.39
N LYS A 421 -3.02 -11.24 -14.50
CA LYS A 421 -2.09 -12.33 -14.83
C LYS A 421 -2.79 -13.57 -15.43
N GLY A 422 -3.75 -13.38 -16.32
CA GLY A 422 -4.42 -14.45 -17.08
C GLY A 422 -3.53 -15.06 -18.17
N GLY A 423 -2.26 -15.34 -17.87
CA GLY A 423 -1.23 -15.77 -18.82
C GLY A 423 0.14 -15.15 -18.52
N THR A 424 1.18 -15.70 -19.13
CA THR A 424 2.61 -15.38 -18.92
C THR A 424 3.06 -13.96 -19.29
N ALA A 425 2.15 -13.03 -19.62
CA ALA A 425 2.50 -11.73 -20.18
C ALA A 425 2.11 -10.56 -19.26
N PHE A 426 3.10 -9.75 -18.94
CA PHE A 426 2.98 -8.53 -18.14
C PHE A 426 2.49 -7.33 -18.97
N SER A 427 1.82 -6.40 -18.29
CA SER A 427 1.07 -5.26 -18.84
C SER A 427 1.92 -4.23 -19.58
N LYS A 428 3.15 -3.99 -19.15
CA LYS A 428 4.04 -2.95 -19.67
C LYS A 428 4.41 -3.19 -21.12
N ALA A 429 4.85 -4.40 -21.45
CA ALA A 429 5.26 -4.73 -22.81
C ALA A 429 4.07 -4.66 -23.79
N ASN A 430 2.90 -5.13 -23.33
CA ASN A 430 1.66 -5.04 -24.10
C ASN A 430 1.21 -3.59 -24.29
N PHE A 431 1.28 -2.78 -23.23
CA PHE A 431 1.02 -1.35 -23.30
C PHE A 431 1.95 -0.67 -24.31
N ASP A 432 3.27 -0.79 -24.12
CA ASP A 432 4.29 -0.20 -25.00
C ASP A 432 4.05 -0.58 -26.47
N ALA A 433 3.74 -1.85 -26.75
CA ALA A 433 3.39 -2.31 -28.09
C ALA A 433 2.10 -1.65 -28.63
N ALA A 434 1.03 -1.58 -27.82
CA ALA A 434 -0.25 -1.00 -28.21
C ALA A 434 -0.16 0.51 -28.50
N ILE A 435 0.64 1.25 -27.72
CA ILE A 435 0.76 2.71 -27.85
C ILE A 435 1.82 3.17 -28.86
N THR A 436 2.63 2.26 -29.41
CA THR A 436 3.75 2.61 -30.31
C THR A 436 3.30 3.39 -31.56
N THR A 437 2.11 3.10 -32.10
CA THR A 437 1.59 3.75 -33.32
C THR A 437 0.62 4.91 -33.03
N MET A 438 0.37 5.22 -31.75
CA MET A 438 -0.63 6.22 -31.36
C MET A 438 -0.03 7.64 -31.35
N SER A 439 -0.72 8.58 -32.01
CA SER A 439 -0.39 10.01 -32.02
C SER A 439 -1.48 10.86 -31.35
N PRO A 440 -1.17 11.96 -30.64
CA PRO A 440 -2.19 12.83 -30.04
C PRO A 440 -3.14 13.44 -31.07
N GLY A 441 -4.42 13.64 -30.71
CA GLY A 441 -5.40 14.35 -31.53
C GLY A 441 -6.83 14.30 -30.98
N GLY A 442 -7.62 15.36 -31.26
CA GLY A 442 -8.98 15.54 -30.74
C GLY A 442 -9.00 16.27 -29.39
N GLY A 443 -10.19 16.41 -28.79
CA GLY A 443 -10.37 16.88 -27.40
C GLY A 443 -10.87 15.75 -26.50
N THR A 444 -10.63 15.76 -25.19
CA THR A 444 -11.09 14.70 -24.28
C THR A 444 -12.25 15.21 -23.41
N PRO A 445 -13.46 14.63 -23.51
CA PRO A 445 -14.53 14.96 -22.58
C PRO A 445 -14.17 14.44 -21.18
N LEU A 446 -13.49 15.27 -20.37
CA LEU A 446 -12.87 14.82 -19.10
C LEU A 446 -13.88 14.19 -18.13
N ALA A 447 -15.12 14.68 -18.10
CA ALA A 447 -16.20 14.09 -17.31
C ALA A 447 -16.57 12.68 -17.81
N ASP A 448 -16.73 12.50 -19.12
CA ASP A 448 -17.06 11.20 -19.70
C ASP A 448 -15.88 10.23 -19.55
N ALA A 449 -14.63 10.71 -19.67
CA ALA A 449 -13.41 9.93 -19.46
C ALA A 449 -13.29 9.43 -18.01
N LEU A 450 -13.61 10.28 -17.03
CA LEU A 450 -13.65 9.87 -15.63
C LEU A 450 -14.66 8.73 -15.41
N LEU A 451 -15.87 8.86 -15.98
CA LEU A 451 -16.90 7.82 -15.89
C LEU A 451 -16.49 6.54 -16.61
N ASP A 452 -15.81 6.65 -17.75
CA ASP A 452 -15.30 5.53 -18.51
C ASP A 452 -14.26 4.71 -17.73
N VAL A 453 -13.24 5.37 -17.16
CA VAL A 453 -12.23 4.71 -16.31
C VAL A 453 -12.85 4.13 -15.04
N LYS A 454 -13.81 4.85 -14.43
CA LYS A 454 -14.57 4.35 -13.29
C LYS A 454 -15.36 3.07 -13.63
N ASN A 455 -15.93 3.00 -14.84
CA ASN A 455 -16.68 1.82 -15.27
C ASN A 455 -15.74 0.65 -15.54
N THR A 456 -14.54 0.90 -16.07
CA THR A 456 -13.47 -0.11 -16.17
C THR A 456 -13.30 -0.73 -14.78
N ILE A 457 -12.83 0.00 -13.77
CA ILE A 457 -12.51 -0.63 -12.48
C ILE A 457 -13.71 -1.17 -11.66
N ALA A 458 -14.92 -1.12 -12.23
CA ALA A 458 -16.17 -1.69 -11.71
C ALA A 458 -16.71 -2.86 -12.56
N ASP A 459 -16.01 -3.34 -13.59
CA ASP A 459 -16.42 -4.55 -14.32
C ASP A 459 -15.97 -5.82 -13.58
N PRO A 460 -16.63 -6.98 -13.78
CA PRO A 460 -16.19 -8.25 -13.21
C PRO A 460 -14.71 -8.55 -13.55
N PRO A 461 -13.91 -9.07 -12.60
CA PRO A 461 -14.26 -9.57 -11.26
C PRO A 461 -14.36 -8.48 -10.16
N PHE A 462 -14.30 -7.20 -10.51
CA PHE A 462 -14.24 -6.08 -9.57
C PHE A 462 -15.59 -5.39 -9.32
N SER A 463 -16.68 -5.91 -9.91
CA SER A 463 -18.00 -5.29 -9.98
C SER A 463 -18.79 -5.21 -8.69
N ARG A 464 -18.52 -6.12 -7.74
CA ARG A 464 -18.99 -5.96 -6.36
C ARG A 464 -17.91 -5.29 -5.53
N ARG A 465 -18.28 -4.20 -4.87
CA ARG A 465 -17.40 -3.32 -4.10
C ARG A 465 -17.86 -3.31 -2.64
N PRO A 466 -17.16 -4.02 -1.73
CA PRO A 466 -17.38 -3.93 -0.29
C PRO A 466 -17.35 -2.49 0.23
N ALA A 467 -18.02 -2.25 1.37
CA ALA A 467 -18.33 -0.91 1.88
C ALA A 467 -17.10 -0.04 2.12
N ASP A 468 -15.99 -0.61 2.59
CA ASP A 468 -14.78 0.13 2.92
C ASP A 468 -13.72 0.07 1.81
N GLU A 469 -14.01 -0.61 0.70
CA GLU A 469 -13.03 -0.82 -0.35
C GLU A 469 -12.91 0.39 -1.28
N ASN A 470 -11.72 0.99 -1.28
CA ASN A 470 -11.40 2.09 -2.17
C ASN A 470 -11.00 1.60 -3.57
N ARG A 471 -11.37 2.42 -4.55
CA ARG A 471 -11.00 2.30 -5.96
C ARG A 471 -10.16 3.50 -6.27
N TYR A 472 -9.05 3.30 -6.96
CA TYR A 472 -8.12 4.39 -7.24
C TYR A 472 -8.18 4.75 -8.71
N ILE A 473 -8.13 6.04 -9.02
CA ILE A 473 -8.08 6.53 -10.40
C ILE A 473 -6.95 7.54 -10.50
N ALA A 474 -6.02 7.33 -11.42
CA ALA A 474 -5.01 8.32 -11.81
C ALA A 474 -5.40 8.92 -13.17
N MET A 475 -5.87 10.17 -13.15
CA MET A 475 -6.24 10.95 -14.33
C MET A 475 -5.09 11.88 -14.73
N LEU A 476 -4.39 11.56 -15.81
CA LEU A 476 -3.41 12.45 -16.43
C LEU A 476 -4.06 13.19 -17.60
N THR A 477 -4.16 14.51 -17.46
CA THR A 477 -4.76 15.41 -18.44
C THR A 477 -3.77 16.45 -18.93
N ASP A 478 -4.05 17.15 -20.02
CA ASP A 478 -3.28 18.35 -20.41
C ASP A 478 -3.53 19.57 -19.47
N GLY A 479 -4.45 19.43 -18.52
CA GLY A 479 -4.84 20.46 -17.57
C GLY A 479 -5.94 21.40 -18.07
N ILE A 480 -6.55 21.15 -19.23
CA ILE A 480 -7.53 22.05 -19.85
C ILE A 480 -8.86 21.31 -20.01
N LEU A 481 -9.97 21.99 -19.70
CA LEU A 481 -11.28 21.43 -20.00
C LEU A 481 -11.44 21.36 -21.52
N THR A 482 -11.45 20.14 -22.05
CA THR A 482 -11.70 19.91 -23.47
C THR A 482 -13.11 19.34 -23.69
N SER A 483 -13.62 19.54 -24.91
CA SER A 483 -15.02 19.36 -25.33
C SER A 483 -15.74 18.16 -24.69
N GLY A 484 -16.98 18.33 -24.21
CA GLY A 484 -17.74 17.22 -23.62
C GLY A 484 -18.80 17.64 -22.62
N SER A 485 -19.33 16.68 -21.88
CA SER A 485 -20.13 16.96 -20.69
C SER A 485 -19.29 17.78 -19.68
N PRO A 486 -19.81 18.87 -19.11
CA PRO A 486 -19.10 19.61 -18.09
C PRO A 486 -19.01 18.78 -16.81
N PHE A 487 -17.96 18.97 -15.99
CA PHE A 487 -17.85 18.26 -14.70
C PHE A 487 -19.02 18.53 -13.74
N SER A 488 -19.77 19.62 -13.94
CA SER A 488 -21.01 19.88 -13.20
C SER A 488 -22.12 18.86 -13.49
N SER A 489 -22.01 18.04 -14.54
CA SER A 489 -22.94 16.93 -14.81
C SER A 489 -22.76 15.76 -13.84
N ILE A 490 -21.60 15.67 -13.17
CA ILE A 490 -21.29 14.64 -12.16
C ILE A 490 -21.34 15.35 -10.79
N PRO A 491 -22.26 14.99 -9.87
CA PRO A 491 -22.31 15.63 -8.56
C PRO A 491 -21.03 15.37 -7.74
N ASN A 492 -20.62 16.31 -6.89
CA ASN A 492 -19.52 16.07 -5.96
C ASN A 492 -19.90 14.96 -4.97
N GLY A 493 -18.93 14.10 -4.63
CA GLY A 493 -19.14 12.91 -3.81
C GLY A 493 -19.95 11.79 -4.46
N SER A 494 -20.37 11.90 -5.72
CA SER A 494 -21.17 10.85 -6.38
C SER A 494 -20.39 9.58 -6.69
N LEU A 495 -19.05 9.64 -6.66
CA LEU A 495 -18.16 8.49 -6.79
C LEU A 495 -17.61 8.11 -5.40
N SER A 496 -18.51 7.94 -4.43
CA SER A 496 -18.17 7.58 -3.05
C SER A 496 -17.25 6.36 -3.01
N ASN A 497 -16.24 6.42 -2.15
CA ASN A 497 -15.14 5.47 -1.97
C ASN A 497 -14.10 5.46 -3.12
N THR A 498 -14.33 6.15 -4.24
CA THR A 498 -13.33 6.22 -5.32
C THR A 498 -12.37 7.37 -5.03
N VAL A 499 -11.10 7.06 -4.80
CA VAL A 499 -10.03 8.04 -4.63
C VAL A 499 -9.53 8.44 -6.01
N ILE A 500 -9.65 9.73 -6.34
CA ILE A 500 -9.23 10.26 -7.63
C ILE A 500 -7.98 11.10 -7.43
N PHE A 501 -6.94 10.80 -8.19
CA PHE A 501 -5.75 11.61 -8.37
C PHE A 501 -5.83 12.27 -9.75
N ALA A 502 -5.65 13.58 -9.81
CA ALA A 502 -5.75 14.35 -11.04
C ALA A 502 -4.47 15.15 -11.28
N MET A 503 -3.88 14.99 -12.46
CA MET A 503 -2.73 15.75 -12.91
C MET A 503 -3.09 16.58 -14.15
N GLY A 504 -2.77 17.87 -14.11
CA GLY A 504 -2.71 18.72 -15.30
C GLY A 504 -1.28 18.84 -15.80
N PHE A 505 -1.05 18.51 -17.07
CA PHE A 505 0.29 18.44 -17.65
C PHE A 505 0.57 19.60 -18.62
N GLY A 506 1.42 20.52 -18.19
CA GLY A 506 1.76 21.75 -18.89
C GLY A 506 2.41 22.74 -17.96
N THR A 507 2.67 23.95 -18.44
CA THR A 507 3.12 25.07 -17.62
C THR A 507 2.02 25.51 -16.66
N GLY A 508 2.36 26.16 -15.55
CA GLY A 508 1.38 26.65 -14.57
C GLY A 508 0.23 27.49 -15.16
N LEU A 509 0.44 28.11 -16.34
CA LEU A 509 -0.57 28.86 -17.09
C LEU A 509 -1.57 27.99 -17.86
N GLU A 510 -1.17 26.78 -18.26
CA GLU A 510 -1.98 25.86 -19.06
C GLU A 510 -2.96 25.06 -18.19
N VAL A 511 -2.69 24.95 -16.89
CA VAL A 511 -3.42 24.06 -15.98
C VAL A 511 -4.53 24.80 -15.26
N ASP A 512 -5.76 24.32 -15.45
CA ASP A 512 -6.94 24.72 -14.70
C ASP A 512 -7.09 23.89 -13.42
N TYR A 513 -6.58 24.42 -12.31
CA TYR A 513 -6.69 23.81 -10.98
C TYR A 513 -8.13 23.68 -10.49
N GLY A 514 -9.03 24.58 -10.89
CA GLY A 514 -10.44 24.50 -10.53
C GLY A 514 -11.11 23.27 -11.16
N THR A 515 -10.76 22.98 -12.41
CA THR A 515 -11.20 21.76 -13.11
C THR A 515 -10.64 20.50 -12.42
N LEU A 516 -9.34 20.45 -12.10
CA LEU A 516 -8.74 19.31 -11.40
C LEU A 516 -9.36 19.09 -10.00
N ALA A 517 -9.56 20.17 -9.25
CA ALA A 517 -10.19 20.09 -7.93
C ALA A 517 -11.64 19.63 -8.01
N THR A 518 -12.39 20.09 -9.01
CA THR A 518 -13.76 19.63 -9.25
C THR A 518 -13.78 18.13 -9.60
N MET A 519 -12.80 17.64 -10.36
CA MET A 519 -12.64 16.22 -10.68
C MET A 519 -12.35 15.38 -9.42
N VAL A 520 -11.40 15.81 -8.59
CA VAL A 520 -11.07 15.14 -7.33
C VAL A 520 -12.27 15.14 -6.37
N ALA A 521 -13.01 16.25 -6.30
CA ALA A 521 -14.21 16.38 -5.46
C ALA A 521 -15.38 15.45 -5.86
N LYS A 522 -15.30 14.76 -7.01
CA LYS A 522 -16.26 13.70 -7.35
C LYS A 522 -16.06 12.45 -6.51
N GLY A 523 -14.82 12.21 -6.07
CA GLY A 523 -14.38 11.06 -5.31
C GLY A 523 -14.24 11.33 -3.82
N GLU A 524 -13.54 10.42 -3.15
CA GLU A 524 -13.17 10.52 -1.74
C GLU A 524 -11.83 11.26 -1.57
N SER A 525 -11.75 12.08 -0.52
CA SER A 525 -10.52 12.76 -0.13
C SER A 525 -9.64 11.87 0.74
N VAL A 526 -8.34 11.83 0.43
CA VAL A 526 -7.32 11.13 1.22
C VAL A 526 -6.22 12.10 1.65
N THR A 527 -5.37 11.69 2.59
CA THR A 527 -4.27 12.54 3.10
C THR A 527 -3.13 12.73 2.10
N THR A 528 -2.98 11.82 1.14
CA THR A 528 -2.03 11.99 0.03
C THR A 528 -2.52 13.11 -0.88
N SER A 529 -1.62 13.99 -1.35
CA SER A 529 -1.98 15.00 -2.35
C SER A 529 -2.68 14.34 -3.54
N GLN A 530 -3.87 14.85 -3.89
CA GLN A 530 -4.68 14.33 -5.00
C GLN A 530 -4.61 15.19 -6.26
N ILE A 531 -4.18 16.44 -6.14
CA ILE A 531 -4.06 17.37 -7.26
C ILE A 531 -2.58 17.58 -7.56
N PHE A 532 -2.20 17.33 -8.81
CA PHE A 532 -0.83 17.46 -9.29
C PHE A 532 -0.76 18.36 -10.50
N HIS A 533 0.43 18.91 -10.68
CA HIS A 533 0.84 19.69 -11.83
C HIS A 533 2.15 19.10 -12.36
N GLY A 534 2.30 19.01 -13.68
CA GLY A 534 3.53 18.49 -14.26
C GLY A 534 4.06 19.31 -15.43
N GLU A 535 5.32 19.73 -15.33
CA GLU A 535 6.05 20.42 -16.40
C GLU A 535 7.12 19.54 -17.05
N ASN A 536 7.43 18.40 -16.43
CA ASN A 536 8.47 17.48 -16.88
C ASN A 536 8.14 16.04 -16.51
N ALA A 537 8.91 15.12 -17.06
CA ALA A 537 8.56 13.73 -16.94
C ALA A 537 8.75 13.20 -15.49
N GLY A 538 9.76 13.64 -14.72
CA GLY A 538 9.89 13.23 -13.31
C GLY A 538 8.69 13.60 -12.42
N THR A 539 7.95 14.67 -12.74
CA THR A 539 6.68 14.98 -12.03
C THR A 539 5.56 14.00 -12.36
N ILE A 540 5.50 13.50 -13.60
CA ILE A 540 4.57 12.44 -14.01
C ILE A 540 4.90 11.14 -13.26
N ASP A 541 6.19 10.83 -13.13
CA ASP A 541 6.63 9.68 -12.34
C ASP A 541 6.17 9.77 -10.88
N LYS A 542 6.39 10.91 -10.24
CA LYS A 542 5.91 11.16 -8.87
C LYS A 542 4.39 11.06 -8.77
N PHE A 543 3.65 11.59 -9.73
CA PHE A 543 2.17 11.48 -9.75
C PHE A 543 1.71 10.03 -9.74
N PHE A 544 2.21 9.22 -10.67
CA PHE A 544 1.80 7.82 -10.77
C PHE A 544 2.30 6.99 -9.59
N THR A 545 3.53 7.21 -9.14
CA THR A 545 4.10 6.44 -8.02
C THR A 545 3.39 6.78 -6.71
N ASN A 546 3.03 8.05 -6.46
CA ASN A 546 2.21 8.44 -5.30
C ASN A 546 0.81 7.82 -5.37
N SER A 547 0.20 7.82 -6.55
CA SER A 547 -1.12 7.21 -6.77
C SER A 547 -1.07 5.70 -6.49
N LEU A 548 -0.03 5.01 -6.96
CA LEU A 548 0.21 3.60 -6.67
C LEU A 548 0.42 3.36 -5.18
N ALA A 549 1.34 4.10 -4.55
CA ALA A 549 1.67 3.97 -3.14
C ALA A 549 0.42 4.12 -2.27
N SER A 550 -0.41 5.14 -2.53
CA SER A 550 -1.68 5.31 -1.85
C SER A 550 -2.64 4.13 -2.07
N ALA A 551 -2.72 3.61 -3.30
CA ALA A 551 -3.59 2.49 -3.64
C ALA A 551 -3.23 1.19 -2.91
N ILE A 552 -1.95 0.99 -2.64
CA ILE A 552 -1.41 -0.20 -1.96
C ILE A 552 -1.19 0.01 -0.45
N GLY A 553 -1.58 1.17 0.10
CA GLY A 553 -1.50 1.48 1.53
C GLY A 553 -0.10 1.84 2.03
N PHE A 554 0.78 2.32 1.16
CA PHE A 554 2.12 2.80 1.47
C PHE A 554 2.13 4.34 1.59
N THR A 555 3.05 4.89 2.38
CA THR A 555 3.26 6.34 2.54
C THR A 555 4.69 6.71 2.20
N ALA A 556 4.93 7.92 1.70
CA ALA A 556 6.27 8.40 1.39
C ALA A 556 7.13 8.46 2.67
N VAL A 557 8.40 8.06 2.55
CA VAL A 557 9.40 8.18 3.62
C VAL A 557 10.65 8.93 3.18
N PHE A 558 11.03 8.84 1.91
CA PHE A 558 12.19 9.55 1.39
C PHE A 558 12.01 9.81 -0.11
N ASP A 559 11.85 11.08 -0.49
CA ASP A 559 11.51 11.46 -1.86
C ASP A 559 12.42 12.56 -2.46
N PRO A 560 13.75 12.38 -2.55
CA PRO A 560 14.64 13.42 -3.09
C PRO A 560 14.74 13.45 -4.62
N VAL A 561 15.35 14.53 -5.11
CA VAL A 561 15.78 14.68 -6.50
C VAL A 561 17.21 15.17 -6.49
N LEU A 562 18.06 14.59 -7.34
CA LEU A 562 19.48 14.93 -7.33
C LEU A 562 20.09 14.94 -8.73
N GLU A 563 20.92 15.94 -9.03
CA GLU A 563 21.64 16.05 -10.31
C GLU A 563 23.02 15.37 -10.22
N MET A 564 23.27 14.39 -11.10
CA MET A 564 24.54 13.67 -11.19
C MET A 564 25.23 13.93 -12.52
N PHE A 565 26.56 14.03 -12.51
CA PHE A 565 27.38 14.04 -13.72
C PHE A 565 27.91 12.65 -14.08
N GLU A 566 28.16 12.43 -15.36
CA GLU A 566 28.74 11.19 -15.86
C GLU A 566 30.07 10.86 -15.17
N GLY A 567 30.16 9.65 -14.62
CA GLY A 567 31.27 9.18 -13.81
C GLY A 567 31.07 9.34 -12.31
N GLU A 568 30.04 10.07 -11.86
CA GLU A 568 29.76 10.24 -10.43
C GLU A 568 28.95 9.08 -9.85
N HIS A 569 29.14 8.83 -8.56
CA HIS A 569 28.25 8.03 -7.71
C HIS A 569 27.85 8.81 -6.46
N THR A 570 26.73 8.47 -5.86
CA THR A 570 26.23 9.06 -4.61
C THR A 570 25.65 7.98 -3.71
N HIS A 571 25.66 8.23 -2.39
CA HIS A 571 25.10 7.34 -1.39
C HIS A 571 23.91 8.06 -0.75
N LEU A 572 22.70 7.59 -1.03
CA LEU A 572 21.47 8.14 -0.50
C LEU A 572 20.98 7.28 0.65
N SER A 573 20.90 7.86 1.85
CA SER A 573 20.52 7.14 3.05
C SER A 573 19.09 7.46 3.49
N PHE A 574 18.36 6.42 3.91
CA PHE A 574 17.04 6.54 4.53
C PHE A 574 16.94 5.65 5.76
N THR A 575 16.10 6.01 6.73
CA THR A 575 16.01 5.29 8.01
C THR A 575 14.78 4.37 8.05
N ALA A 576 15.00 3.12 8.44
CA ALA A 576 13.95 2.15 8.74
C ALA A 576 13.79 1.98 10.25
N THR A 577 12.55 1.89 10.70
CA THR A 577 12.17 1.56 12.08
C THR A 577 11.48 0.20 12.11
N SER A 578 11.27 -0.34 13.30
CA SER A 578 10.49 -1.57 13.50
C SER A 578 9.00 -1.39 13.16
N ALA A 579 8.53 -0.15 12.97
CA ALA A 579 7.19 0.15 12.45
C ALA A 579 7.04 -0.10 10.94
N ASP A 580 8.14 -0.06 10.19
CA ASP A 580 8.17 -0.19 8.74
C ASP A 580 8.22 -1.70 8.37
N ASP A 581 7.18 -2.24 7.75
CA ASP A 581 7.11 -3.68 7.44
C ASP A 581 7.64 -3.98 6.02
N SER A 582 7.54 -3.01 5.12
CA SER A 582 7.97 -3.15 3.73
C SER A 582 8.24 -1.80 3.10
N PHE A 583 9.17 -1.76 2.14
CA PHE A 583 9.45 -0.58 1.31
C PHE A 583 9.10 -0.82 -0.16
N LEU A 584 8.55 0.20 -0.80
CA LEU A 584 8.50 0.34 -2.26
C LEU A 584 9.52 1.42 -2.63
N LEU A 585 10.58 1.00 -3.30
CA LEU A 585 11.64 1.87 -3.80
C LEU A 585 11.50 1.99 -5.31
N THR A 586 11.48 3.23 -5.80
CA THR A 586 11.50 3.51 -7.23
C THR A 586 12.59 4.52 -7.53
N VAL A 587 13.40 4.24 -8.54
CA VAL A 587 14.56 5.08 -8.88
C VAL A 587 14.67 5.22 -10.38
N GLN A 588 14.82 6.44 -10.88
CA GLN A 588 14.84 6.71 -12.30
C GLN A 588 15.62 7.97 -12.66
N GLY A 589 16.45 7.88 -13.70
CA GLY A 589 16.95 9.07 -14.40
C GLY A 589 15.83 9.73 -15.20
N MET A 590 15.72 11.06 -15.14
CA MET A 590 14.63 11.82 -15.79
C MET A 590 14.58 11.72 -17.31
N ASP A 591 15.59 11.12 -17.94
CA ASP A 591 15.65 10.90 -19.38
C ASP A 591 14.86 9.67 -19.89
N TYR A 592 14.31 8.87 -18.97
CA TYR A 592 13.49 7.64 -19.20
C TYR A 592 14.13 6.54 -20.05
N SER A 593 15.31 6.75 -20.60
CA SER A 593 15.85 5.93 -21.68
C SER A 593 17.32 5.59 -21.48
N ASP A 594 18.02 6.32 -20.62
CA ASP A 594 19.40 6.02 -20.31
C ASP A 594 19.48 4.81 -19.38
N ARG A 595 20.12 3.75 -19.86
CA ARG A 595 20.35 2.51 -19.12
C ARG A 595 21.63 2.56 -18.29
N ASN A 596 22.45 3.61 -18.45
CA ASN A 596 23.76 3.73 -17.82
C ASN A 596 23.68 4.24 -16.38
N TRP A 597 22.75 3.71 -15.60
CA TRP A 597 22.73 3.86 -14.16
C TRP A 597 23.28 2.57 -13.54
N SER A 598 23.84 2.64 -12.33
CA SER A 598 24.03 1.45 -11.52
C SER A 598 23.56 1.68 -10.10
N PHE A 599 23.00 0.65 -9.49
CA PHE A 599 22.41 0.71 -8.17
C PHE A 599 22.99 -0.38 -7.28
N ILE A 600 23.32 -0.02 -6.04
CA ILE A 600 23.73 -0.95 -4.99
C ILE A 600 22.96 -0.58 -3.73
N LEU A 601 22.22 -1.53 -3.17
CA LEU A 601 21.49 -1.34 -1.91
C LEU A 601 22.26 -1.99 -0.77
N HIS A 602 22.53 -1.21 0.26
CA HIS A 602 23.09 -1.68 1.52
C HIS A 602 22.01 -1.69 2.61
N GLY A 603 21.98 -2.79 3.37
CA GLY A 603 21.21 -2.87 4.61
C GLY A 603 21.89 -2.09 5.76
N PRO A 604 21.21 -1.95 6.91
CA PRO A 604 21.72 -1.24 8.10
C PRO A 604 23.04 -1.77 8.63
N ASN A 605 23.30 -3.07 8.43
CA ASN A 605 24.53 -3.74 8.82
C ASN A 605 25.68 -3.55 7.80
N GLY A 606 25.49 -2.72 6.76
CA GLY A 606 26.46 -2.46 5.68
C GLY A 606 26.51 -3.53 4.58
N GLN A 607 25.77 -4.63 4.73
CA GLN A 607 25.75 -5.71 3.75
C GLN A 607 25.09 -5.26 2.45
N VAL A 608 25.67 -5.63 1.31
CA VAL A 608 25.06 -5.46 -0.01
C VAL A 608 23.91 -6.46 -0.17
N LEU A 609 22.68 -5.94 -0.27
CA LEU A 609 21.45 -6.71 -0.43
C LEU A 609 21.01 -6.80 -1.90
N TYR A 610 21.40 -5.82 -2.71
CA TYR A 610 21.16 -5.79 -4.15
C TYR A 610 22.30 -5.03 -4.85
N GLY A 611 22.67 -5.45 -6.06
CA GLY A 611 23.69 -4.77 -6.85
C GLY A 611 23.69 -5.23 -8.31
N ASP A 612 23.97 -4.31 -9.24
CA ASP A 612 24.01 -4.60 -10.68
C ASP A 612 25.22 -5.42 -11.15
N GLN A 613 26.24 -5.54 -10.30
CA GLN A 613 27.33 -6.48 -10.47
C GLN A 613 27.10 -7.63 -9.48
N PRO A 614 27.27 -8.90 -9.88
CA PRO A 614 27.35 -9.99 -8.93
C PRO A 614 28.63 -9.80 -8.12
N GLY A 615 28.55 -8.98 -7.06
CA GLY A 615 29.63 -8.82 -6.12
C GLY A 615 29.98 -10.19 -5.56
N HIS A 616 31.26 -10.55 -5.59
CA HIS A 616 31.75 -11.70 -4.87
C HIS A 616 31.22 -11.60 -3.43
N ALA A 617 30.32 -12.50 -3.07
CA ALA A 617 29.89 -12.63 -1.70
C ALA A 617 31.16 -12.84 -0.88
N HIS A 618 31.57 -11.84 -0.12
CA HIS A 618 32.54 -12.11 0.92
C HIS A 618 31.82 -13.07 1.86
N ASN A 619 32.24 -14.35 1.82
CA ASN A 619 32.07 -15.30 2.93
C ASN A 619 32.87 -14.77 4.14
N SER A 620 32.69 -13.50 4.52
CA SER A 620 33.25 -12.93 5.73
C SER A 620 32.28 -13.30 6.83
N HIS A 621 32.55 -14.46 7.44
CA HIS A 621 32.44 -14.70 8.88
C HIS A 621 31.61 -13.62 9.58
N CYS A 622 30.30 -13.73 9.43
CA CYS A 622 29.42 -12.77 10.03
C CYS A 622 29.19 -13.28 11.46
N ASN A 623 29.75 -12.54 12.43
CA ASN A 623 29.63 -12.88 13.85
C ASN A 623 28.16 -12.79 14.34
N HIS A 624 27.24 -12.28 13.52
CA HIS A 624 25.80 -12.26 13.79
C HIS A 624 24.96 -12.20 12.49
N CYS A 625 24.52 -13.35 11.95
CA CYS A 625 23.78 -13.41 10.68
C CYS A 625 22.29 -13.51 10.96
N CYS A 626 21.58 -12.44 10.65
CA CYS A 626 20.12 -12.42 10.55
C CYS A 626 19.65 -12.98 9.21
N GLU A 627 18.39 -13.42 9.16
CA GLU A 627 17.72 -13.69 7.89
C GLU A 627 17.62 -12.42 7.05
N GLN A 628 17.97 -12.53 5.76
CA GLN A 628 17.96 -11.42 4.83
C GLN A 628 16.53 -11.02 4.47
N PRO A 629 16.27 -9.72 4.25
CA PRO A 629 14.96 -9.27 3.78
C PRO A 629 14.70 -9.79 2.37
N ASN A 630 13.43 -9.99 2.03
CA ASN A 630 13.07 -10.46 0.70
C ASN A 630 12.96 -9.28 -0.27
N ILE A 631 13.71 -9.34 -1.36
CA ILE A 631 13.80 -8.27 -2.34
C ILE A 631 13.25 -8.77 -3.68
N THR A 632 12.20 -8.13 -4.16
CA THR A 632 11.68 -8.31 -5.52
C THR A 632 12.00 -7.08 -6.34
N THR A 633 12.65 -7.26 -7.49
CA THR A 633 13.10 -6.13 -8.32
C THR A 633 12.69 -6.29 -9.78
N SER A 634 12.46 -5.15 -10.43
CA SER A 634 12.41 -5.05 -11.88
C SER A 634 13.27 -3.89 -12.34
N ARG A 635 14.01 -4.10 -13.43
CA ARG A 635 14.87 -3.09 -14.02
C ARG A 635 14.68 -3.04 -15.53
N SER A 636 14.28 -1.89 -16.06
CA SER A 636 14.14 -1.66 -17.50
C SER A 636 14.30 -0.19 -17.85
N ASN A 637 14.96 0.12 -18.97
CA ASN A 637 15.14 1.49 -19.49
C ASN A 637 15.60 2.53 -18.42
N GLY A 638 16.50 2.13 -17.52
CA GLY A 638 17.01 3.04 -16.47
C GLY A 638 16.09 3.21 -15.25
N ARG A 639 14.88 2.65 -15.25
CA ARG A 639 14.00 2.55 -14.07
C ARG A 639 14.35 1.32 -13.25
N LEU A 640 14.61 1.51 -11.96
CA LEU A 640 14.64 0.47 -10.94
C LEU A 640 13.38 0.55 -10.10
N THR A 641 12.66 -0.55 -9.98
CA THR A 641 11.58 -0.74 -9.01
C THR A 641 11.98 -1.87 -8.09
N MET A 642 11.80 -1.68 -6.78
CA MET A 642 12.09 -2.70 -5.78
C MET A 642 11.01 -2.71 -4.71
N VAL A 643 10.53 -3.90 -4.37
CA VAL A 643 9.74 -4.16 -3.16
C VAL A 643 10.62 -4.93 -2.18
N ILE A 644 10.84 -4.34 -1.02
CA ILE A 644 11.66 -4.90 0.07
C ILE A 644 10.70 -5.28 1.18
N GLN A 645 10.53 -6.58 1.43
CA GLN A 645 9.70 -7.09 2.52
C GLN A 645 10.60 -7.52 3.67
N ARG A 646 10.32 -7.00 4.87
CA ARG A 646 11.05 -7.38 6.09
C ARG A 646 11.04 -8.89 6.29
N GLY A 647 9.88 -9.52 6.12
CA GLY A 647 9.72 -10.94 6.40
C GLY A 647 10.19 -11.28 7.83
N ASN A 648 10.93 -12.37 7.97
CA ASN A 648 11.53 -12.82 9.24
C ASN A 648 12.87 -12.14 9.59
N THR A 649 13.26 -11.06 8.89
CA THR A 649 14.48 -10.31 9.21
C THR A 649 14.40 -9.71 10.62
N GLY A 650 15.40 -10.09 11.43
CA GLY A 650 15.57 -9.60 12.79
C GLY A 650 15.82 -8.09 12.84
N LYS A 651 15.52 -7.48 14.00
CA LYS A 651 15.64 -6.02 14.24
C LYS A 651 16.99 -5.46 13.79
N GLU A 652 18.09 -6.11 14.17
CA GLU A 652 19.48 -5.70 13.88
C GLU A 652 19.82 -5.53 12.40
N CYS A 653 19.04 -6.15 11.51
CA CYS A 653 19.28 -6.11 10.07
C CYS A 653 18.19 -5.39 9.29
N TRP A 654 17.18 -4.88 9.99
CA TRP A 654 16.08 -4.13 9.41
C TRP A 654 16.07 -2.69 9.89
N VAL A 655 16.16 -2.48 11.21
CA VAL A 655 16.13 -1.15 11.83
C VAL A 655 17.48 -0.47 11.67
N GLY A 656 17.46 0.80 11.29
CA GLY A 656 18.66 1.62 11.12
C GLY A 656 18.74 2.29 9.75
N VAL A 657 19.96 2.67 9.36
CA VAL A 657 20.21 3.45 8.15
C VAL A 657 20.44 2.53 6.96
N TRP A 658 19.50 2.54 6.03
CA TRP A 658 19.66 1.93 4.72
C TRP A 658 20.35 2.89 3.77
N THR A 659 21.16 2.38 2.84
CA THR A 659 21.86 3.22 1.87
C THR A 659 21.68 2.67 0.46
N LEU A 660 21.09 3.47 -0.42
CA LEU A 660 21.09 3.24 -1.85
C LEU A 660 22.25 4.02 -2.47
N MET A 661 23.26 3.29 -2.90
CA MET A 661 24.31 3.83 -3.76
C MET A 661 23.81 3.83 -5.21
N VAL A 662 23.96 4.97 -5.88
CA VAL A 662 23.61 5.16 -7.28
C VAL A 662 24.80 5.71 -8.03
N ALA A 663 25.11 5.20 -9.22
CA ALA A 663 26.13 5.75 -10.09
C ALA A 663 25.60 6.03 -11.49
N TYR A 664 26.09 7.10 -12.12
CA TYR A 664 25.64 7.53 -13.44
C TYR A 664 26.81 7.48 -14.43
N ARG A 665 26.70 6.62 -15.45
CA ARG A 665 27.73 6.39 -16.48
C ARG A 665 29.14 6.19 -15.89
N ALA A 666 29.20 5.61 -14.69
CA ALA A 666 30.43 5.44 -13.94
C ALA A 666 31.03 4.06 -14.22
N LYS A 667 32.28 4.05 -14.71
CA LYS A 667 33.06 2.82 -14.87
C LYS A 667 33.78 2.43 -13.57
N TYR A 668 34.13 3.43 -12.76
CA TYR A 668 34.82 3.31 -11.48
C TYR A 668 34.08 4.14 -10.43
N MET A 669 34.25 3.78 -9.15
CA MET A 669 33.62 4.48 -8.01
C MET A 669 34.60 5.46 -7.34
N ASP A 670 35.44 6.12 -8.13
CA ASP A 670 36.46 7.07 -7.66
C ASP A 670 35.91 8.49 -7.48
N LYS A 671 34.74 8.78 -8.07
CA LYS A 671 34.12 10.10 -8.00
C LYS A 671 32.81 10.11 -7.22
N MET A 672 32.87 10.52 -5.97
CA MET A 672 31.71 10.57 -5.07
C MET A 672 31.10 11.98 -5.02
N LEU A 673 29.77 12.03 -5.12
CA LEU A 673 28.92 13.18 -4.84
C LEU A 673 28.28 13.01 -3.46
N MET A 674 28.53 13.96 -2.55
CA MET A 674 27.90 14.03 -1.24
C MET A 674 26.81 15.12 -1.24
N PRO A 675 25.52 14.75 -1.32
CA PRO A 675 24.46 15.74 -1.32
C PRO A 675 24.29 16.41 0.01
N GLU A 676 24.01 17.71 -0.05
CA GLU A 676 23.59 18.51 1.10
C GLU A 676 22.06 18.51 1.22
N LEU A 677 21.54 18.81 2.43
CA LEU A 677 20.09 18.88 2.67
C LEU A 677 19.37 19.77 1.66
N GLY A 678 20.00 20.88 1.27
CA GLY A 678 19.44 21.81 0.29
C GLY A 678 19.18 21.20 -1.07
N GLU A 679 19.98 20.22 -1.51
CA GLU A 679 19.77 19.53 -2.78
C GLU A 679 18.66 18.47 -2.66
N LEU A 680 18.59 17.77 -1.52
CA LEU A 680 17.58 16.74 -1.26
C LEU A 680 16.16 17.32 -1.14
N LEU A 681 16.05 18.59 -0.70
CA LEU A 681 14.79 19.31 -0.52
C LEU A 681 14.36 20.12 -1.75
N ILE A 682 14.99 19.94 -2.91
CA ILE A 682 14.54 20.58 -4.16
C ILE A 682 13.57 19.65 -4.92
N PRO A 683 12.31 20.07 -5.13
CA PRO A 683 11.32 19.28 -5.85
C PRO A 683 11.56 19.28 -7.38
N VAL A 684 11.19 18.18 -8.04
CA VAL A 684 11.38 17.95 -9.50
C VAL A 684 10.78 19.07 -10.36
N SER A 685 9.64 19.61 -9.93
CA SER A 685 8.80 20.57 -10.64
C SER A 685 9.28 22.02 -10.54
N ALA A 686 10.14 22.34 -9.57
CA ALA A 686 10.59 23.70 -9.33
C ALA A 686 11.49 24.25 -10.45
N GLY A 687 12.07 23.37 -11.28
CA GLY A 687 13.10 23.74 -12.25
C GLY A 687 14.42 24.14 -11.58
N PRO A 688 15.37 24.71 -12.34
CA PRO A 688 16.64 25.14 -11.78
C PRO A 688 16.41 26.36 -10.87
N VAL A 689 16.73 26.21 -9.57
CA VAL A 689 16.69 27.32 -8.59
C VAL A 689 17.56 28.49 -9.05
N ARG A 690 18.64 28.18 -9.76
CA ARG A 690 19.65 29.14 -10.20
C ARG A 690 19.70 29.12 -11.72
N GLY A 691 19.05 30.09 -12.37
CA GLY A 691 19.10 30.25 -13.82
C GLY A 691 17.72 30.37 -14.48
N PRO A 692 17.67 30.55 -15.80
CA PRO A 692 16.42 30.68 -16.52
C PRO A 692 15.65 29.35 -16.54
N LYS A 693 14.35 29.39 -16.24
CA LYS A 693 13.45 28.24 -16.18
C LYS A 693 13.10 27.72 -17.58
N TYR A 694 12.72 28.61 -18.50
CA TYR A 694 12.22 28.31 -19.84
C TYR A 694 13.22 28.67 -20.95
N ALA A 695 14.01 29.74 -20.83
CA ALA A 695 14.88 30.27 -21.90
C ALA A 695 15.88 29.24 -22.41
N ARG A 696 16.21 28.22 -21.60
CA ARG A 696 17.04 27.07 -22.00
C ARG A 696 16.49 26.31 -23.21
N LEU A 697 15.17 26.32 -23.43
CA LEU A 697 14.54 25.69 -24.59
C LEU A 697 14.98 26.35 -25.91
N LEU A 698 15.45 27.60 -25.86
CA LEU A 698 16.01 28.32 -27.02
C LEU A 698 17.52 28.10 -27.18
N THR A 699 18.17 27.48 -26.19
CA THR A 699 19.61 27.19 -26.21
C THR A 699 19.82 25.81 -26.82
N ALA A 700 20.77 25.71 -27.76
CA ALA A 700 21.16 24.43 -28.33
C ALA A 700 21.55 23.45 -27.21
N VAL A 701 21.12 22.20 -27.31
CA VAL A 701 21.27 21.20 -26.23
C VAL A 701 22.70 21.09 -25.71
N GLN A 702 23.71 21.17 -26.59
CA GLN A 702 25.13 21.08 -26.22
C GLN A 702 25.68 22.32 -25.48
N GLN A 703 24.96 23.45 -25.52
CA GLN A 703 25.35 24.71 -24.87
C GLN A 703 24.59 24.94 -23.55
N ARG A 704 23.64 24.07 -23.20
CA ARG A 704 22.91 24.15 -21.94
C ARG A 704 23.87 23.83 -20.79
N LYS A 705 23.82 24.64 -19.72
CA LYS A 705 24.61 24.39 -18.49
C LYS A 705 23.77 23.58 -17.51
N ALA A 706 24.42 22.67 -16.79
CA ALA A 706 23.84 21.92 -15.68
C ALA A 706 23.41 22.84 -14.54
N THR A 707 22.39 22.46 -13.78
CA THR A 707 21.87 23.26 -12.67
C THR A 707 22.94 23.51 -11.61
N ARG A 708 23.70 22.47 -11.26
CA ARG A 708 24.85 22.52 -10.33
C ARG A 708 25.98 23.42 -10.81
N ASN A 709 26.07 23.70 -12.12
CA ASN A 709 27.09 24.58 -12.71
C ASN A 709 26.64 26.05 -12.82
N ILE A 710 25.41 26.37 -12.40
CA ILE A 710 24.93 27.74 -12.45
C ILE A 710 25.36 28.44 -11.16
N PHE A 711 26.52 29.11 -11.24
CA PHE A 711 27.09 29.88 -10.15
C PHE A 711 26.32 31.18 -9.95
N ILE A 712 25.50 31.22 -8.90
CA ILE A 712 24.84 32.42 -8.37
C ILE A 712 25.11 32.47 -6.87
N LYS A 713 25.14 33.66 -6.29
CA LYS A 713 25.26 33.87 -4.84
C LYS A 713 24.18 33.05 -4.12
N SER A 714 24.58 32.28 -3.10
CA SER A 714 23.65 31.58 -2.20
C SER A 714 22.63 32.57 -1.64
N GLN A 715 21.35 32.17 -1.67
CA GLN A 715 20.22 32.99 -1.24
C GLN A 715 19.84 32.71 0.21
N HIS A 716 20.08 31.48 0.69
CA HIS A 716 19.86 31.07 2.07
C HIS A 716 20.79 29.92 2.50
N GLY A 717 20.65 29.45 3.75
CA GLY A 717 21.61 28.56 4.41
C GLY A 717 21.62 27.13 3.87
N LEU A 718 20.72 26.76 2.96
CA LEU A 718 20.73 25.45 2.32
C LEU A 718 21.52 25.41 1.02
N ASP A 719 21.93 26.56 0.49
CA ASP A 719 22.42 26.69 -0.87
C ASP A 719 23.88 26.23 -1.08
N PHE A 720 24.40 25.38 -0.20
CA PHE A 720 25.73 24.83 -0.32
C PHE A 720 25.80 23.89 -1.54
N PRO A 721 26.80 24.05 -2.42
CA PRO A 721 27.03 23.06 -3.46
C PRO A 721 27.47 21.75 -2.81
N ALA A 722 27.01 20.63 -3.33
CA ALA A 722 27.52 19.33 -2.90
C ALA A 722 29.06 19.27 -2.94
N VAL A 723 29.62 18.64 -1.92
CA VAL A 723 31.05 18.38 -1.81
C VAL A 723 31.38 17.13 -2.65
N GLY A 724 32.36 17.22 -3.54
CA GLY A 724 32.76 16.07 -4.37
C GLY A 724 33.79 16.37 -5.46
N THR A 725 34.32 15.31 -6.07
CA THR A 725 35.18 15.36 -7.27
C THR A 725 34.32 15.69 -8.50
N ASN A 726 33.92 16.95 -8.58
CA ASN A 726 32.92 17.46 -9.51
C ASN A 726 33.29 17.24 -10.98
N SER A 727 32.46 16.50 -11.72
CA SER A 727 32.62 16.30 -13.17
C SER A 727 31.86 17.36 -13.98
N ASN A 728 32.00 18.62 -13.59
CA ASN A 728 31.22 19.77 -14.09
C ASN A 728 31.22 19.95 -15.63
N GLU A 729 32.19 19.38 -16.34
CA GLU A 729 32.28 19.47 -17.81
C GLU A 729 31.57 18.33 -18.54
N ARG A 730 31.05 17.35 -17.81
CA ARG A 730 30.43 16.15 -18.37
C ARG A 730 28.91 16.28 -18.46
N ARG A 731 28.28 15.27 -19.07
CA ARG A 731 26.82 15.17 -19.17
C ARG A 731 26.21 15.02 -17.78
N ALA A 732 25.18 15.82 -17.47
CA ALA A 732 24.40 15.64 -16.26
C ALA A 732 23.04 15.01 -16.55
N CYS A 733 22.50 14.29 -15.56
CA CYS A 733 21.13 13.81 -15.54
C CYS A 733 20.61 13.91 -14.11
N ASN A 734 19.33 14.25 -13.94
CA ASN A 734 18.71 14.21 -12.63
C ASN A 734 18.15 12.83 -12.36
N LEU A 735 18.26 12.43 -11.10
CA LEU A 735 17.76 11.21 -10.52
C LEU A 735 16.55 11.56 -9.65
N VAL A 736 15.43 10.88 -9.89
CA VAL A 736 14.28 10.87 -8.99
C VAL A 736 14.32 9.56 -8.23
N MET A 737 14.30 9.64 -6.89
CA MET A 737 14.23 8.49 -6.00
C MET A 737 13.04 8.68 -5.08
N ASN A 738 12.13 7.72 -5.10
CA ASN A 738 11.03 7.68 -4.15
C ASN A 738 11.14 6.40 -3.32
N VAL A 739 11.03 6.54 -2.01
CA VAL A 739 10.92 5.45 -1.05
C VAL A 739 9.61 5.63 -0.32
N TYR A 740 8.77 4.61 -0.38
CA TYR A 740 7.52 4.52 0.37
C TYR A 740 7.58 3.34 1.32
N ALA A 741 6.86 3.40 2.43
CA ALA A 741 6.78 2.33 3.41
C ALA A 741 5.33 1.93 3.70
N LYS A 742 5.07 0.63 3.83
CA LYS A 742 3.90 0.13 4.57
C LYS A 742 4.29 0.12 6.04
N THR A 743 3.78 1.09 6.80
CA THR A 743 4.30 1.40 8.13
C THR A 743 3.20 1.71 9.14
N ARG A 744 3.49 1.34 10.39
CA ARG A 744 2.70 1.71 11.57
C ARG A 744 3.02 3.11 12.08
N LEU A 745 4.09 3.74 11.56
CA LEU A 745 4.50 5.11 11.86
C LEU A 745 4.34 5.98 10.60
N LYS A 746 3.21 6.67 10.49
CA LYS A 746 2.96 7.60 9.39
C LYS A 746 3.24 9.02 9.87
N ILE A 747 4.14 9.71 9.18
CA ILE A 747 4.33 11.15 9.31
C ILE A 747 3.65 11.79 8.11
N ARG A 748 2.70 12.69 8.35
CA ARG A 748 1.84 13.26 7.31
C ARG A 748 1.96 14.79 7.32
N PRO A 749 2.58 15.38 6.30
CA PRO A 749 2.44 16.81 6.09
C PRO A 749 1.14 17.09 5.34
N GLU A 750 0.22 17.79 6.00
CA GLU A 750 -1.13 18.06 5.53
C GLU A 750 -1.31 19.55 5.25
N LEU A 751 -1.62 19.89 4.00
CA LEU A 751 -2.07 21.22 3.64
C LEU A 751 -3.48 21.45 4.20
N LYS A 752 -3.66 22.52 4.98
CA LYS A 752 -4.97 22.89 5.54
C LYS A 752 -6.05 23.04 4.48
N ASN A 753 -5.68 23.57 3.31
CA ASN A 753 -6.56 23.75 2.17
C ASN A 753 -5.89 23.15 0.93
N ALA A 754 -6.65 22.37 0.14
CA ALA A 754 -6.15 21.77 -1.10
C ALA A 754 -5.86 22.82 -2.21
N ILE A 755 -6.58 23.95 -2.17
CA ILE A 755 -6.30 25.16 -2.96
C ILE A 755 -6.25 26.32 -1.98
N ILE A 756 -5.20 27.14 -2.06
CA ILE A 756 -5.02 28.32 -1.22
C ILE A 756 -5.38 29.54 -2.04
N LYS A 757 -6.21 30.44 -1.50
CA LYS A 757 -6.57 31.66 -2.24
C LYS A 757 -5.44 32.66 -2.23
N ILE A 758 -5.36 33.48 -3.27
CA ILE A 758 -4.42 34.61 -3.29
C ILE A 758 -4.63 35.48 -2.04
N GLY A 759 -3.53 35.75 -1.33
CA GLY A 759 -3.53 36.54 -0.11
C GLY A 759 -3.86 35.78 1.18
N GLU A 760 -4.19 34.49 1.10
CA GLU A 760 -4.32 33.62 2.28
C GLU A 760 -2.97 33.11 2.75
N GLU A 761 -2.93 32.69 4.02
CA GLU A 761 -1.76 32.06 4.62
C GLU A 761 -1.65 30.60 4.19
N MET A 762 -0.45 30.16 3.82
CA MET A 762 -0.17 28.74 3.60
C MET A 762 0.24 28.10 4.94
N ARG A 763 -0.61 27.19 5.41
CA ARG A 763 -0.35 26.38 6.60
C ARG A 763 -0.28 24.90 6.26
N ILE A 764 0.82 24.27 6.68
CA ILE A 764 1.03 22.82 6.59
C ILE A 764 1.16 22.29 8.01
N ASP A 765 0.24 21.42 8.41
CA ASP A 765 0.33 20.72 9.69
C ASP A 765 1.11 19.41 9.49
N VAL A 766 2.06 19.09 10.38
CA VAL A 766 2.82 17.84 10.36
C VAL A 766 2.28 16.94 11.46
N THR A 767 1.42 16.01 11.07
CA THR A 767 0.77 15.08 11.99
C THR A 767 1.50 13.75 12.01
N LYS A 768 1.45 13.06 13.15
CA LYS A 768 1.89 11.67 13.29
C LYS A 768 0.67 10.79 13.51
N ASP A 769 0.63 9.66 12.82
CA ASP A 769 -0.35 8.61 13.02
C ASP A 769 0.41 7.32 13.33
N VAL A 770 0.27 6.85 14.58
CA VAL A 770 1.01 5.72 15.14
C VAL A 770 0.03 4.65 15.54
N LEU A 771 0.02 3.54 14.79
CA LEU A 771 -0.92 2.43 15.02
C LEU A 771 -0.53 1.52 16.19
N LEU A 772 0.77 1.44 16.47
CA LEU A 772 1.37 0.69 17.58
C LEU A 772 2.63 1.42 18.05
N GLY A 773 2.86 1.46 19.37
CA GLY A 773 3.97 2.21 19.95
C GLY A 773 3.68 3.71 20.09
N ASN A 774 4.73 4.51 20.20
CA ASN A 774 4.67 5.97 20.24
C ASN A 774 5.79 6.58 19.38
N ALA A 775 5.67 7.84 18.98
CA ALA A 775 6.73 8.56 18.26
C ALA A 775 6.85 10.00 18.75
N GLN A 776 8.07 10.48 18.96
CA GLN A 776 8.35 11.88 19.25
C GLN A 776 9.02 12.51 18.04
N VAL A 777 8.39 13.53 17.46
CA VAL A 777 9.04 14.35 16.43
C VAL A 777 9.90 15.40 17.13
N GLN A 778 11.17 15.52 16.74
CA GLN A 778 12.15 16.39 17.40
C GLN A 778 12.36 17.71 16.66
N GLY A 779 12.18 17.70 15.34
CA GLY A 779 12.35 18.90 14.53
C GLY A 779 12.24 18.63 13.04
N GLY A 780 12.44 19.69 12.27
CA GLY A 780 12.41 19.62 10.83
C GLY A 780 12.76 20.95 10.18
N PHE A 781 12.91 20.88 8.87
CA PHE A 781 13.24 22.03 8.04
C PHE A 781 12.46 21.94 6.72
N ALA A 782 12.03 23.07 6.17
CA ALA A 782 11.39 23.09 4.87
C ALA A 782 11.99 24.14 3.91
N ARG A 783 11.97 23.86 2.62
CA ARG A 783 12.30 24.80 1.54
C ARG A 783 11.06 24.99 0.69
N LEU A 784 10.67 26.25 0.47
CA LEU A 784 9.56 26.60 -0.41
C LEU A 784 10.09 27.23 -1.70
N ILE A 785 9.59 26.73 -2.83
CA ILE A 785 9.78 27.31 -4.14
C ILE A 785 8.41 27.68 -4.70
N ALA A 786 8.20 28.95 -5.00
CA ALA A 786 6.92 29.50 -5.46
C ALA A 786 7.12 30.36 -6.72
N PRO A 787 6.06 30.82 -7.41
CA PRO A 787 6.22 31.76 -8.50
C PRO A 787 6.53 33.15 -7.93
N ALA A 788 7.57 33.81 -8.46
CA ALA A 788 7.93 35.17 -8.02
C ALA A 788 7.11 36.28 -8.71
N PHE A 789 6.43 35.97 -9.82
CA PHE A 789 5.66 36.92 -10.59
C PHE A 789 4.46 36.25 -11.29
N PRO A 790 3.29 36.90 -11.39
CA PRO A 790 2.13 36.33 -12.08
C PRO A 790 2.42 36.14 -13.58
N LEU A 791 2.50 34.88 -14.02
CA LEU A 791 2.80 34.52 -15.41
C LEU A 791 1.77 35.11 -16.40
N GLU A 792 0.53 35.31 -15.97
CA GLU A 792 -0.57 35.86 -16.76
C GLU A 792 -0.32 37.30 -17.24
N LYS A 793 0.54 38.05 -16.54
CA LYS A 793 0.96 39.39 -16.94
C LYS A 793 1.90 39.38 -18.15
N LEU A 794 2.46 38.21 -18.50
CA LEU A 794 3.32 38.04 -19.67
C LEU A 794 2.53 37.54 -20.86
N ILE A 795 1.63 36.57 -20.64
CA ILE A 795 0.72 36.03 -21.65
C ILE A 795 -0.62 35.79 -20.95
N SER A 796 -1.69 36.43 -21.41
CA SER A 796 -3.01 36.26 -20.80
C SER A 796 -3.55 34.84 -21.02
N LYS A 797 -4.40 34.36 -20.10
CA LYS A 797 -5.09 33.06 -20.23
C LYS A 797 -5.89 32.94 -21.55
N ASP A 798 -6.48 34.04 -22.03
CA ASP A 798 -7.18 34.08 -23.32
C ASP A 798 -6.25 33.82 -24.52
N GLU A 799 -5.07 34.43 -24.53
CA GLU A 799 -4.10 34.22 -25.60
C GLU A 799 -3.50 32.80 -25.52
N VAL A 800 -3.23 32.30 -24.31
CA VAL A 800 -2.85 30.89 -24.08
C VAL A 800 -3.88 29.95 -24.70
N LEU A 801 -5.16 30.11 -24.36
CA LEU A 801 -6.25 29.29 -24.89
C LEU A 801 -6.33 29.35 -26.43
N LYS A 802 -6.19 30.54 -27.01
CA LYS A 802 -6.20 30.73 -28.46
C LYS A 802 -5.04 30.01 -29.15
N LEU A 803 -3.82 30.05 -28.58
CA LEU A 803 -2.66 29.32 -29.11
C LEU A 803 -2.91 27.81 -29.10
N ILE A 804 -3.48 27.29 -28.00
CA ILE A 804 -3.80 25.87 -27.84
C ILE A 804 -4.83 25.41 -28.86
N LEU A 805 -5.97 26.12 -28.97
CA LEU A 805 -7.01 25.82 -29.96
C LEU A 805 -6.48 25.87 -31.41
N THR A 806 -5.57 26.79 -31.69
CA THR A 806 -4.93 26.88 -33.01
C THR A 806 -4.00 25.69 -33.27
N ASN A 807 -3.23 25.29 -32.25
CA ASN A 807 -2.35 24.13 -32.31
C ASN A 807 -3.14 22.84 -32.55
N GLU A 808 -4.23 22.63 -31.80
CA GLU A 808 -5.13 21.49 -31.94
C GLU A 808 -5.74 21.38 -33.35
N LYS A 809 -6.22 22.50 -33.92
CA LYS A 809 -6.76 22.54 -35.29
C LYS A 809 -5.73 22.14 -36.33
N SER A 810 -4.46 22.49 -36.11
CA SER A 810 -3.38 22.23 -37.05
C SER A 810 -2.95 20.76 -37.11
N LYS A 811 -3.22 19.98 -36.04
CA LYS A 811 -2.80 18.57 -35.85
C LYS A 811 -1.31 18.32 -36.09
N ARG A 812 -0.47 19.37 -35.99
CA ARG A 812 0.98 19.30 -36.21
C ARG A 812 1.67 20.19 -35.18
N TYR A 813 2.85 19.77 -34.74
CA TYR A 813 3.66 20.59 -33.84
C TYR A 813 4.10 21.89 -34.51
N SER A 814 3.99 23.02 -33.79
CA SER A 814 4.44 24.34 -34.23
C SER A 814 5.16 25.09 -33.11
N SER A 815 6.42 25.43 -33.33
CA SER A 815 7.23 26.22 -32.38
C SER A 815 6.72 27.65 -32.16
N LYS A 816 5.81 28.13 -33.00
CA LYS A 816 5.14 29.43 -32.84
C LYS A 816 3.94 29.36 -31.90
N LEU A 817 3.33 28.18 -31.76
CA LEU A 817 2.14 27.95 -30.94
C LEU A 817 2.48 27.27 -29.60
N ASP A 818 3.71 26.82 -29.43
CA ASP A 818 4.19 26.24 -28.18
C ASP A 818 4.40 27.32 -27.10
N ILE A 819 3.68 27.18 -25.99
CA ILE A 819 3.64 28.14 -24.88
C ILE A 819 4.96 28.14 -24.10
N ALA A 820 5.56 26.97 -23.87
CA ALA A 820 6.84 26.87 -23.20
C ALA A 820 7.93 27.62 -24.00
N LEU A 821 7.90 27.52 -25.34
CA LEU A 821 8.77 28.31 -26.21
C LEU A 821 8.44 29.81 -26.24
N GLN A 822 7.18 30.22 -26.05
CA GLN A 822 6.87 31.65 -25.90
C GLN A 822 7.43 32.21 -24.58
N LEU A 823 7.19 31.52 -23.47
CA LEU A 823 7.74 31.89 -22.16
C LEU A 823 9.28 31.94 -22.20
N ALA A 824 9.90 30.99 -22.90
CA ALA A 824 11.35 30.97 -23.12
C ALA A 824 11.86 32.22 -23.85
N ARG A 825 11.12 32.74 -24.84
CA ARG A 825 11.49 33.98 -25.56
C ARG A 825 11.38 35.18 -24.65
N ILE A 826 10.31 35.26 -23.86
CA ILE A 826 10.08 36.36 -22.91
C ILE A 826 11.16 36.38 -21.84
N GLU A 827 11.48 35.23 -21.22
CA GLU A 827 12.54 35.13 -20.22
C GLU A 827 13.92 35.49 -20.79
N ARG A 828 14.18 35.17 -22.07
CA ARG A 828 15.44 35.53 -22.74
C ARG A 828 15.54 37.04 -22.99
N GLU A 829 14.43 37.68 -23.32
CA GLU A 829 14.36 39.12 -23.63
C GLU A 829 14.33 39.99 -22.36
N LYS A 830 13.63 39.56 -21.31
CA LYS A 830 13.44 40.28 -20.05
C LYS A 830 14.22 39.60 -18.92
N LYS A 831 15.54 39.76 -18.94
CA LYS A 831 16.47 39.06 -18.03
C LYS A 831 16.32 39.45 -16.56
N GLU A 832 15.67 40.57 -16.28
CA GLU A 832 15.32 41.06 -14.95
C GLU A 832 14.15 40.30 -14.30
N LEU A 833 13.37 39.54 -15.08
CA LEU A 833 12.24 38.78 -14.56
C LEU A 833 12.71 37.47 -13.93
N ARG A 834 12.49 37.36 -12.63
CA ARG A 834 12.63 36.11 -11.90
C ARG A 834 11.27 35.42 -11.84
N PHE A 835 11.21 34.18 -12.32
CA PHE A 835 9.97 33.39 -12.35
C PHE A 835 9.69 32.62 -11.08
N ILE A 836 10.70 32.44 -10.23
CA ILE A 836 10.61 31.64 -9.01
C ILE A 836 11.09 32.42 -7.78
N GLU A 837 10.36 32.32 -6.69
CA GLU A 837 10.78 32.68 -5.34
C GLU A 837 11.32 31.42 -4.66
N ASP A 838 12.37 31.57 -3.86
CA ASP A 838 13.00 30.47 -3.13
C ASP A 838 13.26 30.93 -1.70
N SER A 839 12.70 30.21 -0.74
CA SER A 839 12.74 30.59 0.68
C SER A 839 12.94 29.37 1.58
N GLU A 840 13.71 29.59 2.64
CA GLU A 840 13.88 28.66 3.75
C GLU A 840 12.74 28.89 4.76
N LEU A 841 12.07 27.79 5.15
CA LEU A 841 10.97 27.76 6.10
C LEU A 841 11.36 26.95 7.33
N LYS A 842 10.87 27.40 8.49
CA LYS A 842 11.06 26.68 9.76
C LYS A 842 9.84 25.83 10.06
N VAL A 843 10.07 24.59 10.48
CA VAL A 843 9.05 23.77 11.12
C VAL A 843 9.01 24.17 12.59
N VAL A 844 7.86 24.64 13.05
CA VAL A 844 7.69 25.20 14.40
C VAL A 844 6.58 24.49 15.17
N ALA A 845 6.64 24.56 16.49
CA ALA A 845 5.56 24.17 17.39
C ALA A 845 5.30 25.32 18.38
N HIS A 846 4.03 25.51 18.74
CA HIS A 846 3.60 26.52 19.71
C HIS A 846 2.82 25.84 20.84
N GLY A 847 3.42 25.81 22.04
CA GLY A 847 2.85 25.06 23.18
C GLY A 847 2.66 23.58 22.83
N ASP A 848 1.46 23.05 23.09
CA ASP A 848 1.07 21.66 22.80
C ASP A 848 0.58 21.46 21.35
N SER A 849 0.70 22.47 20.48
CA SER A 849 0.25 22.34 19.08
C SER A 849 1.16 21.39 18.31
N PRO A 850 0.62 20.57 17.37
CA PRO A 850 1.43 19.78 16.45
C PRO A 850 2.44 20.66 15.70
N LEU A 851 3.53 20.05 15.24
CA LEU A 851 4.48 20.72 14.37
C LEU A 851 3.76 21.23 13.12
N HIS A 852 4.08 22.43 12.68
CA HIS A 852 3.48 23.03 11.51
C HIS A 852 4.44 24.03 10.86
N ILE A 853 4.13 24.38 9.62
CA ILE A 853 4.85 25.36 8.82
C ILE A 853 3.89 26.51 8.54
N HIS A 854 4.37 27.72 8.79
CA HIS A 854 3.70 28.96 8.40
C HIS A 854 4.51 29.63 7.30
N HIS A 855 3.87 29.86 6.16
CA HIS A 855 4.34 30.80 5.17
C HIS A 855 3.31 31.92 5.03
N GLN A 856 3.79 33.17 4.95
CA GLN A 856 2.95 34.37 4.89
C GLN A 856 2.03 34.36 3.65
N LYS A 857 1.35 35.49 3.39
CA LYS A 857 0.35 35.61 2.33
C LYS A 857 0.89 35.12 0.98
N THR A 858 0.19 34.17 0.36
CA THR A 858 0.50 33.68 -0.99
C THR A 858 0.03 34.71 -2.02
N GLU A 859 0.87 35.71 -2.32
CA GLU A 859 0.48 36.87 -3.14
C GLU A 859 0.48 36.62 -4.65
N VAL A 860 1.08 35.51 -5.10
CA VAL A 860 1.24 35.21 -6.53
C VAL A 860 0.49 33.93 -6.87
N GLU A 861 -0.38 34.00 -7.88
CA GLU A 861 -1.04 32.81 -8.43
C GLU A 861 -0.01 31.85 -9.04
N GLY A 862 -0.18 30.56 -8.76
CA GLY A 862 0.60 29.49 -9.37
C GLY A 862 0.98 28.40 -8.37
N VAL A 863 2.12 27.76 -8.61
CA VAL A 863 2.48 26.51 -7.93
C VAL A 863 3.57 26.72 -6.90
N TYR A 864 3.28 26.28 -5.69
CA TYR A 864 4.15 26.34 -4.54
C TYR A 864 4.62 24.92 -4.22
N HIS A 865 5.92 24.70 -4.26
CA HIS A 865 6.54 23.42 -3.94
C HIS A 865 7.29 23.48 -2.62
N ILE A 866 7.02 22.53 -1.74
CA ILE A 866 7.61 22.48 -0.40
C ILE A 866 8.40 21.18 -0.27
N GLY A 867 9.72 21.27 -0.15
CA GLY A 867 10.55 20.18 0.35
C GLY A 867 10.60 20.23 1.87
N LEU A 868 10.37 19.11 2.56
CA LEU A 868 10.33 19.03 4.02
C LEU A 868 11.14 17.84 4.51
N ILE A 869 12.00 18.04 5.50
CA ILE A 869 12.61 16.98 6.31
C ILE A 869 12.03 17.00 7.72
N VAL A 870 11.68 15.83 8.25
CA VAL A 870 11.17 15.62 9.60
C VAL A 870 11.99 14.54 10.29
N GLU A 871 12.46 14.82 11.51
CA GLU A 871 13.30 13.90 12.29
C GLU A 871 12.69 13.63 13.67
N GLY A 872 12.89 12.42 14.19
CA GLY A 872 12.35 12.03 15.48
C GLY A 872 12.78 10.65 15.97
N MET A 873 12.11 10.19 17.03
CA MET A 873 12.33 8.90 17.69
C MET A 873 11.01 8.10 17.74
N TYR A 874 11.05 6.82 17.40
CA TYR A 874 9.95 5.89 17.50
C TYR A 874 10.18 4.88 18.64
N TYR A 875 9.15 4.60 19.42
CA TYR A 875 9.19 3.76 20.62
C TYR A 875 8.20 2.61 20.46
N PRO A 876 8.63 1.43 19.98
CA PRO A 876 7.74 0.31 19.67
C PRO A 876 7.04 -0.29 20.91
N GLU A 877 7.69 -0.21 22.09
CA GLU A 877 7.23 -0.84 23.34
C GLU A 877 6.36 0.09 24.20
N ALA A 878 6.23 1.36 23.83
CA ALA A 878 5.41 2.31 24.57
C ALA A 878 3.93 2.13 24.22
N GLU A 879 3.15 1.44 25.07
CA GLU A 879 1.69 1.35 24.95
C GLU A 879 1.00 2.49 25.73
N GLY A 880 0.13 3.25 25.04
CA GLY A 880 -0.88 4.11 25.66
C GLY A 880 -0.50 5.58 25.89
N ALA A 881 -1.50 6.43 25.59
CA ALA A 881 -1.62 7.88 25.77
C ALA A 881 -0.82 8.79 24.82
N GLU A 882 -1.58 9.48 23.96
CA GLU A 882 -1.27 10.88 23.66
C GLU A 882 -0.91 11.58 24.97
N ALA A 883 0.20 12.31 25.00
CA ALA A 883 0.48 13.23 26.08
C ALA A 883 -0.51 14.42 26.01
N THR A 884 -1.81 14.16 26.22
CA THR A 884 -2.81 15.19 26.53
C THR A 884 -2.99 15.19 28.05
N GLY A 885 -1.96 15.65 28.76
CA GLY A 885 -1.95 15.80 30.20
C GLY A 885 -1.52 17.21 30.57
N HIS A 886 -2.48 18.08 30.83
CA HIS A 886 -2.26 19.42 31.39
C HIS A 886 -1.32 19.36 32.60
N HIS A 887 -0.19 20.06 32.54
CA HIS A 887 0.57 20.40 33.74
C HIS A 887 1.03 21.86 33.72
N HIS A 888 0.49 22.61 34.67
CA HIS A 888 1.09 23.85 35.13
C HIS A 888 2.38 23.51 35.89
N GLY A 889 3.52 23.91 35.34
CA GLY A 889 4.80 23.91 36.05
C GLY A 889 5.93 23.34 35.19
N GLY A 890 6.91 24.18 34.85
CA GLY A 890 8.08 23.79 34.07
C GLY A 890 8.81 22.60 34.69
N GLY A 891 8.93 21.53 33.92
CA GLY A 891 9.67 20.31 34.25
C GLY A 891 9.90 19.52 32.94
N ALA A 892 11.08 18.94 32.79
CA ALA A 892 11.57 18.30 31.57
C ALA A 892 10.63 17.21 31.01
N ASP A 893 10.52 17.14 29.68
CA ASP A 893 9.79 16.11 28.92
C ASP A 893 10.12 14.70 29.46
N GLU A 894 9.13 14.02 30.05
CA GLU A 894 9.27 12.60 30.41
C GLU A 894 9.38 11.76 29.13
N LYS A 895 10.57 11.22 28.88
CA LYS A 895 10.81 10.31 27.75
C LYS A 895 9.93 9.06 27.89
N PRO A 896 9.27 8.60 26.82
CA PRO A 896 8.60 7.30 26.81
C PRO A 896 9.56 6.19 27.27
N LYS A 897 9.08 5.27 28.11
CA LYS A 897 9.88 4.11 28.54
C LYS A 897 10.14 3.18 27.34
N GLY A 898 11.41 2.82 27.10
CA GLY A 898 11.84 1.89 26.05
C GLY A 898 13.01 2.41 25.20
N GLU A 899 13.66 1.53 24.43
CA GLU A 899 14.68 1.93 23.45
C GLU A 899 14.02 2.62 22.26
N GLY A 900 14.38 3.88 22.03
CA GLY A 900 13.92 4.65 20.88
C GLY A 900 14.70 4.33 19.60
N GLU A 901 14.01 4.28 18.47
CA GLU A 901 14.55 4.08 17.13
C GLU A 901 14.50 5.40 16.36
N GLN A 902 15.64 5.90 15.91
CA GLN A 902 15.70 7.18 15.19
C GLN A 902 15.06 7.05 13.80
N PHE A 903 14.29 8.06 13.40
CA PHE A 903 13.78 8.18 12.04
C PHE A 903 14.03 9.58 11.47
N SER A 904 14.22 9.61 10.15
CA SER A 904 14.16 10.80 9.31
C SER A 904 13.21 10.51 8.14
N ARG A 905 12.46 11.52 7.73
CA ARG A 905 11.51 11.47 6.61
C ARG A 905 11.69 12.69 5.72
N ILE A 906 11.83 12.48 4.42
CA ILE A 906 11.93 13.56 3.42
C ILE A 906 10.71 13.51 2.50
N PHE A 907 10.00 14.63 2.42
CA PHE A 907 8.78 14.81 1.63
C PHE A 907 8.96 15.94 0.62
N ASN A 908 8.32 15.79 -0.54
CA ASN A 908 8.10 16.88 -1.47
C ASN A 908 6.60 17.04 -1.72
N ILE A 909 6.08 18.23 -1.43
CA ILE A 909 4.66 18.58 -1.46
C ILE A 909 4.47 19.67 -2.51
N THR A 910 3.32 19.67 -3.17
CA THR A 910 2.93 20.73 -4.09
C THR A 910 1.56 21.27 -3.71
N ALA A 911 1.44 22.59 -3.66
CA ALA A 911 0.22 23.35 -3.43
C ALA A 911 -0.08 24.26 -4.62
N GLY A 912 -1.35 24.31 -5.03
CA GLY A 912 -1.85 25.31 -5.97
C GLY A 912 -2.39 26.53 -5.25
N VAL A 913 -1.93 27.72 -5.66
CA VAL A 913 -2.46 29.01 -5.23
C VAL A 913 -3.24 29.63 -6.39
N GLY A 914 -4.50 29.97 -6.16
CA GLY A 914 -5.43 30.44 -7.20
C GLY A 914 -6.46 31.44 -6.70
N ALA A 915 -7.20 32.06 -7.62
CA ALA A 915 -8.29 33.00 -7.31
C ALA A 915 -9.57 32.29 -6.83
#